data_AF-A0A4U6UTL9-F1
#
_entry.id   AF-A0A4U6UTL9-F1
#
_cell.length_a   1.000
_cell.length_b   1.000
_cell.length_c   1.000
_cell.angle_alpha   90.00
_cell.angle_beta   90.00
_cell.angle_gamma   90.00
#
_symmetry.space_group_name_H-M   'P 1'
#
loop_
_entity.id
_entity.type
_entity.pdbx_description
1 polymer ?
#
loop_
_entity_poly.entity_id
_entity_poly.type
_entity_poly.pdbx_seq_one_letter_code
_entity_poly.pdbx_strand_id
1 'polypeptide(L)'
;MAAAAAASSSALPCLLLLMLLLLLPSLDAASNVTYDHRSLIIAGRRRLLISTAIHYPRSVPEMWPKLVAEAKDGGADCIETYVFWNGHEIAPGQYYFEDRFDLVRFVKVVKDAGLLLILRIGPFVAAEWNFGGVPVWLHYVPGTVFRTSNEPFKSHMQSFTTYIVNMMKKEQLFASQGGNIILAQIENEYGDYYEQSYGPGGKAYAMWAASMAVAQNTGVPWIMCQESDAPDPVINTCNGFYCDTFQPNSPTKPKMWTENWPGWFQTFGESNPHRPPEDVAFAVARFFEKGGSVQNYYMYHGGTNFGRTTGGPFITTSYDYDAPIDEYGLRRFPKWAHLRELHKSIKLCEHALLYGNTTFLSLGPKQEADIYTDRSGGCVAFLANIDPEKDKIVTFNNRKYDLPAWSVSILPDCKNVVFNTAKVQSQTSMVTMVPESLQASKSDRWSIFRERTGIWGKNDFVQNGFVDHINTTKDSTDYLWYTTSFSVDGSYPSKGSHAVLNIDSKGHGVHAFLNNEFIGSAYGNGSKSSFTVELPINLRTGKNELALLSMTVGLQNAGPSYEWIGAGFTNVNISGLKNGAIDLSSNNWAYKIGLEGEYYSLFKPDQRSNKRWIPQSEPPKNQPLTWYKVNVDVPQGDDPVGIDMQSMGKGLAWLNGNAIGRYWPRTSSSDDRCTPSCNYRGAFNPDKCRTGCGQPTQRWYHVPRSWFHPSENTLVVFEEKGGDPTKITFSRRVVSSVCSFVSEHYPSIDLESWDKSITNDATAAAKVQLSCPKGKNISSVKFASLGNPSGTCRSYQKGSCHHPNSLSVVEKACLNTNSCAVSLSDGGFGEDLCPGVTKTLAVEADCS
;
A
#
# COMPACT_ATOMS: atom_id res chain seq x y z
N MET A 1 51.82 -36.38 -58.88
CA MET A 1 50.99 -37.45 -59.47
C MET A 1 49.99 -37.85 -58.40
N ALA A 2 48.79 -37.27 -58.43
CA ALA A 2 47.51 -37.91 -58.83
C ALA A 2 46.95 -38.79 -57.68
N ALA A 3 45.73 -38.67 -57.16
CA ALA A 3 44.44 -38.07 -57.56
C ALA A 3 43.65 -37.74 -56.25
N ALA A 4 43.01 -36.59 -56.05
CA ALA A 4 41.75 -36.03 -56.61
C ALA A 4 40.44 -36.71 -56.14
N ALA A 5 39.66 -36.00 -55.30
CA ALA A 5 38.18 -35.83 -55.31
C ALA A 5 37.71 -35.28 -53.93
N ALA A 6 37.42 -33.97 -53.79
CA ALA A 6 36.13 -33.32 -54.00
C ALA A 6 35.09 -33.57 -52.88
N ALA A 7 34.90 -32.57 -52.01
CA ALA A 7 33.65 -32.38 -51.26
C ALA A 7 33.35 -30.88 -51.13
N SER A 8 32.14 -30.54 -51.54
CA SER A 8 31.58 -29.22 -51.82
C SER A 8 31.34 -28.36 -50.58
N SER A 9 31.63 -27.07 -50.71
CA SER A 9 31.24 -25.99 -49.80
C SER A 9 29.73 -25.73 -49.86
N SER A 10 28.98 -26.18 -48.86
CA SER A 10 27.55 -25.86 -48.69
C SER A 10 27.17 -25.31 -47.30
N ALA A 11 28.15 -25.05 -46.42
CA ALA A 11 27.86 -24.62 -45.04
C ALA A 11 27.70 -23.09 -44.84
N LEU A 12 28.15 -22.27 -45.79
CA LEU A 12 28.13 -20.80 -45.63
C LEU A 12 26.75 -20.13 -45.82
N PRO A 13 25.84 -20.61 -46.70
CA PRO A 13 24.51 -20.01 -46.82
C PRO A 13 23.60 -20.35 -45.64
N CYS A 14 23.80 -21.50 -44.98
CA CYS A 14 23.00 -21.93 -43.83
C CYS A 14 23.29 -21.12 -42.57
N LEU A 15 24.54 -20.71 -42.33
CA LEU A 15 24.89 -19.90 -41.16
C LEU A 15 24.35 -18.46 -41.26
N LEU A 16 24.32 -17.89 -42.47
CA LEU A 16 23.73 -16.57 -42.73
C LEU A 16 22.21 -16.59 -42.66
N LEU A 17 21.55 -17.69 -43.06
CA LEU A 17 20.12 -17.86 -42.85
C LEU A 17 19.77 -18.03 -41.36
N LEU A 18 20.60 -18.75 -40.60
CA LEU A 18 20.42 -18.92 -39.14
C LEU A 18 20.65 -17.61 -38.36
N MET A 19 21.61 -16.77 -38.79
CA MET A 19 21.82 -15.45 -38.18
C MET A 19 20.75 -14.43 -38.58
N LEU A 20 20.17 -14.50 -39.80
CA LEU A 20 19.02 -13.67 -40.15
C LEU A 20 17.73 -14.08 -39.41
N LEU A 21 17.58 -15.36 -39.06
CA LEU A 21 16.47 -15.85 -38.21
C LEU A 21 16.60 -15.44 -36.74
N LEU A 22 17.81 -15.10 -36.26
CA LEU A 22 18.08 -14.59 -34.91
C LEU A 22 17.98 -13.06 -34.81
N LEU A 23 17.78 -12.35 -35.93
CA LEU A 23 17.67 -10.89 -36.01
C LEU A 23 16.35 -10.41 -36.65
N LEU A 24 15.35 -11.28 -36.75
CA LEU A 24 13.98 -10.82 -36.97
C LEU A 24 13.47 -10.24 -35.64
N PRO A 25 13.18 -8.94 -35.51
CA PRO A 25 12.21 -8.56 -34.50
C PRO A 25 10.97 -9.38 -34.81
N SER A 26 10.43 -10.11 -33.83
CA SER A 26 9.08 -10.63 -33.96
C SER A 26 8.20 -9.43 -34.25
N LEU A 27 7.87 -9.24 -35.53
CA LEU A 27 6.69 -8.50 -35.96
C LEU A 27 5.51 -9.32 -35.41
N ASP A 28 5.27 -9.20 -34.11
CA ASP A 28 4.08 -9.72 -33.49
C ASP A 28 2.94 -8.87 -34.06
N ALA A 29 2.26 -9.46 -35.04
CA ALA A 29 0.92 -9.04 -35.45
C ALA A 29 0.13 -8.82 -34.16
N ALA A 30 -0.27 -7.57 -33.89
CA ALA A 30 -1.13 -7.12 -32.79
C ALA A 30 -1.46 -8.22 -31.77
N SER A 31 -0.75 -8.27 -30.65
CA SER A 31 -0.89 -9.32 -29.63
C SER A 31 -2.35 -9.45 -29.17
N ASN A 32 -3.06 -10.40 -29.77
CA ASN A 32 -4.46 -10.69 -29.44
C ASN A 32 -4.52 -11.23 -28.00
N VAL A 33 -5.38 -10.62 -27.18
CA VAL A 33 -5.64 -11.06 -25.80
C VAL A 33 -7.06 -11.61 -25.73
N THR A 34 -7.18 -12.90 -25.45
CA THR A 34 -8.45 -13.59 -25.24
C THR A 34 -8.37 -14.44 -23.98
N TYR A 35 -9.36 -15.28 -23.73
CA TYR A 35 -9.38 -16.19 -22.59
C TYR A 35 -10.14 -17.47 -22.92
N ASP A 36 -9.93 -18.49 -22.09
CA ASP A 36 -10.77 -19.68 -22.03
C ASP A 36 -11.02 -20.06 -20.57
N HIS A 37 -11.63 -21.23 -20.34
CA HIS A 37 -11.93 -21.76 -19.01
C HIS A 37 -10.71 -21.84 -18.07
N ARG A 38 -9.48 -21.85 -18.61
CA ARG A 38 -8.26 -22.08 -17.83
C ARG A 38 -7.53 -20.78 -17.53
N SER A 39 -7.26 -19.94 -18.52
CA SER A 39 -6.43 -18.75 -18.34
C SER A 39 -6.69 -17.67 -19.40
N LEU A 40 -6.03 -16.53 -19.25
CA LEU A 40 -5.81 -15.62 -20.37
C LEU A 40 -4.93 -16.29 -21.44
N ILE A 41 -5.18 -15.92 -22.69
CA ILE A 41 -4.42 -16.31 -23.87
C ILE A 41 -3.83 -15.03 -24.46
N ILE A 42 -2.51 -14.90 -24.40
CA ILE A 42 -1.78 -13.72 -24.88
C ILE A 42 -0.88 -14.15 -26.02
N ALA A 43 -1.05 -13.53 -27.19
CA ALA A 43 -0.35 -13.91 -28.42
C ALA A 43 -0.49 -15.43 -28.72
N GLY A 44 -1.72 -15.94 -28.59
CA GLY A 44 -2.07 -17.33 -28.89
C GLY A 44 -1.59 -18.37 -27.87
N ARG A 45 -1.05 -17.96 -26.72
CA ARG A 45 -0.56 -18.88 -25.68
C ARG A 45 -1.21 -18.61 -24.34
N ARG A 46 -1.62 -19.68 -23.65
CA ARG A 46 -2.06 -19.61 -22.24
C ARG A 46 -0.92 -19.08 -21.36
N ARG A 47 -1.28 -18.35 -20.30
CA ARG A 47 -0.34 -17.74 -19.35
C ARG A 47 -0.83 -17.89 -17.92
N LEU A 48 0.08 -18.23 -17.01
CA LEU A 48 -0.10 -17.91 -15.60
C LEU A 48 0.51 -16.54 -15.34
N LEU A 49 -0.27 -15.63 -14.75
CA LEU A 49 0.17 -14.26 -14.52
C LEU A 49 0.22 -13.95 -13.03
N ILE A 50 1.38 -13.46 -12.60
CA ILE A 50 1.60 -12.87 -11.29
C ILE A 50 1.68 -11.36 -11.50
N SER A 51 0.73 -10.66 -10.89
CA SER A 51 0.54 -9.22 -11.00
C SER A 51 0.83 -8.52 -9.68
N THR A 52 1.21 -7.25 -9.77
CA THR A 52 1.64 -6.45 -8.62
C THR A 52 1.02 -5.05 -8.68
N ALA A 53 0.24 -4.66 -7.66
CA ALA A 53 -0.36 -3.34 -7.64
C ALA A 53 0.65 -2.26 -7.23
N ILE A 54 0.78 -1.24 -8.09
CA ILE A 54 1.59 -0.03 -7.86
C ILE A 54 0.75 1.17 -8.34
N HIS A 55 0.28 1.99 -7.41
CA HIS A 55 -0.49 3.19 -7.76
C HIS A 55 0.43 4.36 -8.09
N TYR A 56 0.44 4.79 -9.35
CA TYR A 56 1.34 5.83 -9.83
C TYR A 56 1.29 7.14 -9.01
N PRO A 57 0.14 7.65 -8.51
CA PRO A 57 0.13 8.91 -7.74
C PRO A 57 0.53 8.75 -6.27
N ARG A 58 0.72 7.51 -5.79
CA ARG A 58 1.25 7.22 -4.44
C ARG A 58 2.78 7.14 -4.40
N SER A 59 3.42 7.37 -5.54
CA SER A 59 4.87 7.57 -5.67
C SER A 59 5.11 8.74 -6.63
N VAL A 60 6.37 9.10 -6.89
CA VAL A 60 6.72 10.16 -7.84
C VAL A 60 7.34 9.57 -9.11
N PRO A 61 7.32 10.28 -10.26
CA PRO A 61 7.82 9.76 -11.53
C PRO A 61 9.24 9.20 -11.49
N GLU A 62 10.13 9.78 -10.68
CA GLU A 62 11.51 9.33 -10.53
C GLU A 62 11.63 7.99 -9.79
N MET A 63 10.62 7.59 -9.02
CA MET A 63 10.58 6.30 -8.33
C MET A 63 10.06 5.17 -9.22
N TRP A 64 9.16 5.46 -10.18
CA TRP A 64 8.47 4.42 -10.95
C TRP A 64 9.41 3.40 -11.62
N PRO A 65 10.50 3.80 -12.32
CA PRO A 65 11.38 2.82 -12.96
C PRO A 65 12.00 1.84 -11.97
N LYS A 66 12.41 2.34 -10.79
CA LYS A 66 12.93 1.50 -9.72
C LYS A 66 11.84 0.58 -9.20
N LEU A 67 10.67 1.09 -8.82
CA LEU A 67 9.57 0.29 -8.27
C LEU A 67 9.14 -0.84 -9.22
N VAL A 68 9.04 -0.54 -10.52
CA VAL A 68 8.69 -1.52 -11.56
C VAL A 68 9.81 -2.56 -11.73
N ALA A 69 11.08 -2.14 -11.70
CA ALA A 69 12.21 -3.08 -11.72
C ALA A 69 12.22 -4.00 -10.49
N GLU A 70 11.92 -3.47 -9.31
CA GLU A 70 11.83 -4.24 -8.07
C GLU A 70 10.68 -5.26 -8.08
N ALA A 71 9.56 -4.93 -8.74
CA ALA A 71 8.47 -5.87 -8.98
C ALA A 71 8.86 -6.97 -10.00
N LYS A 72 9.53 -6.58 -11.09
CA LYS A 72 10.05 -7.52 -12.10
C LYS A 72 11.05 -8.51 -11.49
N ASP A 73 12.03 -8.01 -10.75
CA ASP A 73 13.01 -8.83 -10.01
C ASP A 73 12.34 -9.74 -8.98
N GLY A 74 11.18 -9.31 -8.47
CA GLY A 74 10.32 -10.08 -7.60
C GLY A 74 9.54 -11.20 -8.31
N GLY A 75 9.60 -11.28 -9.64
CA GLY A 75 8.91 -12.30 -10.45
C GLY A 75 7.54 -11.88 -10.98
N ALA A 76 7.23 -10.58 -11.01
CA ALA A 76 6.00 -10.08 -11.60
C ALA A 76 6.01 -10.24 -13.14
N ASP A 77 4.88 -10.66 -13.70
CA ASP A 77 4.57 -10.60 -15.14
C ASP A 77 3.82 -9.31 -15.50
N CYS A 78 3.02 -8.81 -14.54
CA CYS A 78 2.14 -7.66 -14.72
C CYS A 78 2.31 -6.63 -13.58
N ILE A 79 2.08 -5.37 -13.92
CA ILE A 79 1.72 -4.33 -12.95
C ILE A 79 0.20 -4.15 -13.00
N GLU A 80 -0.42 -3.80 -11.87
CA GLU A 80 -1.80 -3.34 -11.79
C GLU A 80 -1.85 -1.91 -11.24
N THR A 81 -2.74 -1.08 -11.76
CA THR A 81 -3.04 0.22 -11.13
C THR A 81 -4.49 0.63 -11.34
N TYR A 82 -5.06 1.27 -10.33
CA TYR A 82 -6.27 2.09 -10.49
C TYR A 82 -6.03 3.35 -11.31
N VAL A 83 -7.10 3.95 -11.84
CA VAL A 83 -7.12 5.32 -12.37
C VAL A 83 -7.91 6.24 -11.42
N PHE A 84 -7.31 7.34 -10.98
CA PHE A 84 -7.86 8.18 -9.91
C PHE A 84 -8.59 9.40 -10.48
N TRP A 85 -9.89 9.26 -10.77
CA TRP A 85 -10.68 10.26 -11.48
C TRP A 85 -10.64 11.65 -10.83
N ASN A 86 -10.81 11.75 -9.51
CA ASN A 86 -10.76 13.04 -8.79
C ASN A 86 -9.42 13.79 -8.93
N GLY A 87 -8.31 13.08 -9.13
CA GLY A 87 -7.00 13.68 -9.40
C GLY A 87 -6.83 14.07 -10.87
N HIS A 88 -7.50 13.37 -11.77
CA HIS A 88 -7.44 13.62 -13.21
C HIS A 88 -8.47 14.62 -13.73
N GLU A 89 -9.58 14.87 -13.04
CA GLU A 89 -10.61 15.83 -13.45
C GLU A 89 -11.00 16.71 -12.25
N ILE A 90 -10.12 17.68 -11.94
CA ILE A 90 -10.24 18.56 -10.77
C ILE A 90 -11.47 19.48 -10.81
N ALA A 91 -11.99 19.75 -12.00
CA ALA A 91 -13.23 20.43 -12.29
C ALA A 91 -13.82 19.86 -13.59
N PRO A 92 -15.14 20.00 -13.86
CA PRO A 92 -15.75 19.44 -15.05
C PRO A 92 -15.02 19.85 -16.34
N GLY A 93 -14.52 18.87 -17.10
CA GLY A 93 -13.78 19.03 -18.35
C GLY A 93 -12.32 19.51 -18.19
N GLN A 94 -11.82 19.74 -16.98
CA GLN A 94 -10.45 20.17 -16.72
C GLN A 94 -9.57 18.99 -16.30
N TYR A 95 -8.88 18.42 -17.28
CA TYR A 95 -8.07 17.24 -17.10
C TYR A 95 -6.63 17.53 -16.67
N TYR A 96 -6.06 16.72 -15.77
CA TYR A 96 -4.68 16.80 -15.29
C TYR A 96 -3.95 15.44 -15.42
N PHE A 97 -2.86 15.41 -16.18
CA PHE A 97 -2.04 14.22 -16.45
C PHE A 97 -0.54 14.54 -16.38
N GLU A 98 -0.14 15.47 -15.52
CA GLU A 98 1.25 15.88 -15.32
C GLU A 98 1.79 15.33 -13.98
N ASP A 99 3.09 15.49 -13.76
CA ASP A 99 3.80 15.05 -12.55
C ASP A 99 3.48 13.58 -12.18
N ARG A 100 3.12 13.32 -10.92
CA ARG A 100 2.74 11.99 -10.43
C ARG A 100 1.38 11.50 -10.94
N PHE A 101 0.63 12.32 -11.67
CA PHE A 101 -0.60 11.94 -12.35
C PHE A 101 -0.39 11.69 -13.86
N ASP A 102 0.86 11.65 -14.34
CA ASP A 102 1.14 11.23 -15.72
C ASP A 102 0.98 9.71 -15.88
N LEU A 103 -0.27 9.28 -16.06
CA LEU A 103 -0.66 7.88 -16.27
C LEU A 103 0.04 7.30 -17.51
N VAL A 104 0.12 8.05 -18.61
CA VAL A 104 0.72 7.56 -19.86
C VAL A 104 2.20 7.26 -19.65
N ARG A 105 2.94 8.14 -19.00
CA ARG A 105 4.35 7.90 -18.65
C ARG A 105 4.50 6.70 -17.75
N PHE A 106 3.64 6.53 -16.74
CA PHE A 106 3.69 5.34 -15.89
C PHE A 106 3.47 4.04 -16.71
N VAL A 107 2.44 3.99 -17.56
CA VAL A 107 2.19 2.82 -18.42
C VAL A 107 3.39 2.53 -19.34
N LYS A 108 4.02 3.57 -19.89
CA LYS A 108 5.25 3.44 -20.70
C LYS A 108 6.44 2.91 -19.88
N VAL A 109 6.63 3.35 -18.64
CA VAL A 109 7.66 2.77 -17.75
C VAL A 109 7.44 1.27 -17.54
N VAL A 110 6.19 0.83 -17.36
CA VAL A 110 5.85 -0.61 -17.26
C VAL A 110 6.16 -1.34 -18.57
N LYS A 111 5.82 -0.74 -19.72
CA LYS A 111 6.09 -1.29 -21.05
C LYS A 111 7.59 -1.43 -21.31
N ASP A 112 8.37 -0.40 -20.99
CA ASP A 112 9.83 -0.36 -21.18
C ASP A 112 10.56 -1.38 -20.30
N ALA A 113 10.00 -1.68 -19.12
CA ALA A 113 10.47 -2.78 -18.28
C ALA A 113 10.10 -4.17 -18.85
N GLY A 114 9.31 -4.25 -19.92
CA GLY A 114 8.86 -5.50 -20.53
C GLY A 114 7.76 -6.21 -19.75
N LEU A 115 7.02 -5.49 -18.90
CA LEU A 115 5.90 -6.02 -18.13
C LEU A 115 4.56 -5.69 -18.79
N LEU A 116 3.56 -6.54 -18.53
CA LEU A 116 2.17 -6.32 -18.91
C LEU A 116 1.49 -5.39 -17.89
N LEU A 117 0.31 -4.87 -18.22
CA LEU A 117 -0.45 -3.97 -17.36
C LEU A 117 -1.93 -4.39 -17.27
N ILE A 118 -2.46 -4.41 -16.04
CA ILE A 118 -3.89 -4.45 -15.74
C ILE A 118 -4.30 -3.02 -15.35
N LEU A 119 -5.14 -2.38 -16.17
CA LEU A 119 -5.55 -0.99 -15.97
C LEU A 119 -6.96 -0.95 -15.36
N ARG A 120 -7.06 -0.71 -14.05
CA ARG A 120 -8.36 -0.65 -13.36
C ARG A 120 -8.92 0.76 -13.43
N ILE A 121 -9.71 1.04 -14.46
CA ILE A 121 -10.18 2.40 -14.76
C ILE A 121 -11.18 2.90 -13.70
N GLY A 122 -11.98 2.00 -13.12
CA GLY A 122 -13.02 2.35 -12.15
C GLY A 122 -14.29 2.87 -12.84
N PRO A 123 -14.78 4.10 -12.59
CA PRO A 123 -13.99 5.19 -12.01
C PRO A 123 -14.16 5.35 -10.49
N PHE A 124 -15.12 4.64 -9.88
CA PHE A 124 -15.04 4.35 -8.46
C PHE A 124 -13.96 3.29 -8.24
N VAL A 125 -13.04 3.54 -7.31
CA VAL A 125 -11.89 2.67 -7.05
C VAL A 125 -11.75 2.25 -5.59
N ALA A 126 -12.56 2.82 -4.68
CA ALA A 126 -12.39 2.72 -3.23
C ALA A 126 -10.96 3.12 -2.78
N ALA A 127 -10.04 2.15 -2.81
CA ALA A 127 -8.58 2.28 -2.72
C ALA A 127 -8.05 3.03 -1.48
N GLU A 128 -8.86 3.18 -0.43
CA GLU A 128 -8.57 4.11 0.68
C GLU A 128 -8.25 5.52 0.19
N TRP A 129 -8.87 5.88 -0.94
CA TRP A 129 -8.65 7.11 -1.66
C TRP A 129 -9.83 8.07 -1.48
N ASN A 130 -9.54 9.36 -1.40
CA ASN A 130 -10.47 10.43 -1.09
C ASN A 130 -11.69 10.32 -2.00
N PHE A 131 -12.87 10.21 -1.38
CA PHE A 131 -14.15 10.09 -2.09
C PHE A 131 -14.23 8.90 -3.06
N GLY A 132 -13.48 7.83 -2.81
CA GLY A 132 -13.47 6.61 -3.60
C GLY A 132 -12.92 6.81 -5.02
N GLY A 133 -12.19 7.91 -5.23
CA GLY A 133 -11.70 8.33 -6.54
C GLY A 133 -12.69 9.14 -7.35
N VAL A 134 -13.95 9.28 -6.94
CA VAL A 134 -14.94 10.10 -7.66
C VAL A 134 -14.70 11.58 -7.38
N PRO A 135 -14.77 12.49 -8.36
CA PRO A 135 -14.61 13.92 -8.12
C PRO A 135 -15.73 14.50 -7.25
N VAL A 136 -15.36 15.32 -6.26
CA VAL A 136 -16.33 15.94 -5.33
C VAL A 136 -17.31 16.86 -6.07
N TRP A 137 -16.90 17.49 -7.17
CA TRP A 137 -17.80 18.35 -7.94
C TRP A 137 -19.04 17.61 -8.49
N LEU A 138 -18.95 16.28 -8.70
CA LEU A 138 -20.03 15.47 -9.24
C LEU A 138 -21.21 15.36 -8.25
N HIS A 139 -20.93 15.45 -6.95
CA HIS A 139 -21.95 15.50 -5.90
C HIS A 139 -22.86 16.74 -6.02
N TYR A 140 -22.39 17.83 -6.66
CA TYR A 140 -23.18 19.06 -6.85
C TYR A 140 -23.91 19.13 -8.19
N VAL A 141 -23.76 18.13 -9.06
CA VAL A 141 -24.51 18.08 -10.32
C VAL A 141 -25.97 17.72 -10.00
N PRO A 142 -26.96 18.55 -10.37
CA PRO A 142 -28.35 18.35 -9.97
C PRO A 142 -28.90 16.97 -10.33
N GLY A 143 -29.54 16.32 -9.35
CA GLY A 143 -30.14 15.00 -9.53
C GLY A 143 -29.15 13.84 -9.63
N THR A 144 -27.87 14.06 -9.36
CA THR A 144 -26.85 13.00 -9.41
C THR A 144 -26.91 12.12 -8.18
N VAL A 145 -26.85 10.80 -8.40
CA VAL A 145 -26.70 9.79 -7.35
C VAL A 145 -25.61 8.84 -7.81
N PHE A 146 -24.64 8.55 -6.95
CA PHE A 146 -23.47 7.80 -7.36
C PHE A 146 -23.80 6.31 -7.48
N ARG A 147 -23.13 5.66 -8.44
CA ARG A 147 -23.09 4.18 -8.58
C ARG A 147 -24.47 3.52 -8.60
N THR A 148 -25.43 4.15 -9.27
CA THR A 148 -26.75 3.59 -9.55
C THR A 148 -27.20 4.03 -10.94
N SER A 149 -28.34 3.52 -11.40
CA SER A 149 -28.89 3.85 -12.73
C SER A 149 -29.42 5.29 -12.75
N ASN A 150 -28.50 6.23 -12.75
CA ASN A 150 -28.70 7.67 -12.69
C ASN A 150 -28.01 8.33 -13.90
N GLU A 151 -28.78 9.03 -14.73
CA GLU A 151 -28.27 9.50 -16.02
C GLU A 151 -27.13 10.53 -15.91
N PRO A 152 -27.18 11.54 -15.00
CA PRO A 152 -26.02 12.40 -14.76
C PRO A 152 -24.74 11.62 -14.40
N PHE A 153 -24.82 10.68 -13.44
CA PHE A 153 -23.67 9.87 -13.04
C PHE A 153 -23.13 9.03 -14.19
N LYS A 154 -24.03 8.31 -14.90
CA LYS A 154 -23.69 7.46 -16.04
C LYS A 154 -22.99 8.26 -17.15
N SER A 155 -23.50 9.42 -17.49
CA SER A 155 -22.94 10.29 -18.53
C SER A 155 -21.52 10.76 -18.19
N HIS A 156 -21.29 11.20 -16.95
CA HIS A 156 -19.95 11.61 -16.50
C HIS A 156 -18.98 10.44 -16.39
N MET A 157 -19.41 9.29 -15.84
CA MET A 157 -18.61 8.07 -15.78
C MET A 157 -18.20 7.59 -17.17
N GLN A 158 -19.14 7.57 -18.13
CA GLN A 158 -18.85 7.21 -19.52
C GLN A 158 -17.88 8.20 -20.16
N SER A 159 -18.06 9.51 -19.94
CA SER A 159 -17.18 10.54 -20.48
C SER A 159 -15.74 10.35 -20.00
N PHE A 160 -15.53 10.15 -18.70
CA PHE A 160 -14.22 9.91 -18.13
C PHE A 160 -13.60 8.59 -18.62
N THR A 161 -14.37 7.49 -18.59
CA THR A 161 -13.91 6.18 -19.08
C THR A 161 -13.49 6.25 -20.54
N THR A 162 -14.31 6.90 -21.38
CA THR A 162 -14.02 7.11 -22.81
C THR A 162 -12.76 7.96 -23.00
N TYR A 163 -12.58 8.99 -22.18
CA TYR A 163 -11.39 9.84 -22.22
C TYR A 163 -10.11 9.04 -21.94
N ILE A 164 -10.10 8.24 -20.86
CA ILE A 164 -8.97 7.37 -20.51
C ILE A 164 -8.71 6.34 -21.61
N VAL A 165 -9.75 5.64 -22.09
CA VAL A 165 -9.58 4.65 -23.16
C VAL A 165 -9.04 5.28 -24.44
N ASN A 166 -9.55 6.44 -24.85
CA ASN A 166 -9.06 7.14 -26.04
C ASN A 166 -7.61 7.59 -25.88
N MET A 167 -7.22 8.05 -24.69
CA MET A 167 -5.84 8.39 -24.39
C MET A 167 -4.91 7.17 -24.54
N MET A 168 -5.27 6.04 -23.93
CA MET A 168 -4.48 4.80 -24.05
C MET A 168 -4.43 4.30 -25.50
N LYS A 169 -5.53 4.42 -26.26
CA LYS A 169 -5.60 4.05 -27.68
C LYS A 169 -4.73 4.92 -28.57
N LYS A 170 -4.75 6.24 -28.34
CA LYS A 170 -3.95 7.22 -29.08
C LYS A 170 -2.46 6.92 -28.92
N GLU A 171 -2.05 6.52 -27.73
CA GLU A 171 -0.67 6.12 -27.40
C GLU A 171 -0.36 4.65 -27.73
N GLN A 172 -1.30 3.91 -28.33
CA GLN A 172 -1.18 2.50 -28.70
C GLN A 172 -0.76 1.60 -27.52
N LEU A 173 -1.36 1.83 -26.35
CA LEU A 173 -0.99 1.16 -25.11
C LEU A 173 -1.78 -0.12 -24.82
N PHE A 174 -2.89 -0.37 -25.51
CA PHE A 174 -3.55 -1.68 -25.46
C PHE A 174 -2.75 -2.75 -26.21
N ALA A 175 -2.71 -3.98 -25.68
CA ALA A 175 -2.00 -5.10 -26.29
C ALA A 175 -2.46 -5.40 -27.74
N SER A 176 -3.75 -5.18 -28.01
CA SER A 176 -4.37 -5.21 -29.35
C SER A 176 -3.74 -4.22 -30.35
N GLN A 177 -2.96 -3.24 -29.89
CA GLN A 177 -2.27 -2.23 -30.68
C GLN A 177 -0.73 -2.34 -30.58
N GLY A 178 -0.20 -3.41 -29.97
CA GLY A 178 1.24 -3.56 -29.68
C GLY A 178 1.68 -2.86 -28.39
N GLY A 179 0.73 -2.47 -27.54
CA GLY A 179 0.96 -2.01 -26.18
C GLY A 179 1.08 -3.14 -25.17
N ASN A 180 1.02 -2.81 -23.87
CA ASN A 180 1.17 -3.77 -22.78
C ASN A 180 -0.08 -3.87 -21.86
N ILE A 181 -1.12 -3.07 -22.06
CA ILE A 181 -2.38 -3.21 -21.33
C ILE A 181 -3.12 -4.46 -21.84
N ILE A 182 -3.27 -5.47 -20.98
CA ILE A 182 -3.89 -6.76 -21.29
C ILE A 182 -5.29 -6.94 -20.71
N LEU A 183 -5.65 -6.15 -19.70
CA LEU A 183 -6.95 -6.18 -19.04
C LEU A 183 -7.32 -4.76 -18.65
N ALA A 184 -8.62 -4.46 -18.69
CA ALA A 184 -9.18 -3.26 -18.10
C ALA A 184 -10.30 -3.63 -17.12
N GLN A 185 -10.42 -2.88 -16.01
CA GLN A 185 -11.54 -3.04 -15.08
C GLN A 185 -12.49 -1.85 -15.14
N ILE A 186 -13.79 -2.14 -15.15
CA ILE A 186 -14.86 -1.16 -14.94
C ILE A 186 -15.48 -1.41 -13.56
N GLU A 187 -15.88 -0.34 -12.87
CA GLU A 187 -16.34 -0.37 -11.47
C GLU A 187 -15.31 -0.99 -10.50
N ASN A 188 -15.68 -1.06 -9.22
CA ASN A 188 -14.92 -1.71 -8.18
C ASN A 188 -15.81 -2.21 -7.04
N GLU A 189 -15.83 -3.53 -6.84
CA GLU A 189 -16.57 -4.19 -5.75
C GLU A 189 -18.02 -3.72 -5.64
N TYR A 190 -18.74 -3.74 -6.76
CA TYR A 190 -20.12 -3.26 -6.83
C TYR A 190 -21.15 -4.36 -6.50
N GLY A 191 -20.85 -5.59 -6.90
CA GLY A 191 -21.77 -6.73 -6.76
C GLY A 191 -22.18 -7.02 -5.33
N ASP A 192 -23.24 -7.83 -5.25
CA ASP A 192 -23.90 -8.26 -4.02
C ASP A 192 -24.38 -7.06 -3.16
N TYR A 193 -23.53 -6.52 -2.29
CA TYR A 193 -23.92 -5.54 -1.27
C TYR A 193 -24.34 -4.18 -1.86
N TYR A 194 -23.55 -3.57 -2.76
CA TYR A 194 -23.92 -2.25 -3.31
C TYR A 194 -25.06 -2.39 -4.30
N GLU A 195 -25.01 -3.38 -5.19
CA GLU A 195 -26.09 -3.65 -6.13
C GLU A 195 -27.45 -3.78 -5.41
N GLN A 196 -27.52 -4.58 -4.34
CA GLN A 196 -28.73 -4.74 -3.54
C GLN A 196 -29.16 -3.44 -2.84
N SER A 197 -28.20 -2.65 -2.36
CA SER A 197 -28.47 -1.39 -1.65
C SER A 197 -29.16 -0.34 -2.53
N TYR A 198 -28.99 -0.42 -3.86
CA TYR A 198 -29.64 0.47 -4.83
C TYR A 198 -30.89 -0.13 -5.50
N GLY A 199 -31.32 -1.32 -5.09
CA GLY A 199 -32.51 -1.99 -5.60
C GLY A 199 -32.49 -2.19 -7.13
N PRO A 200 -33.61 -2.02 -7.85
CA PRO A 200 -33.66 -2.20 -9.30
C PRO A 200 -32.69 -1.31 -10.09
N GLY A 201 -32.32 -0.14 -9.54
CA GLY A 201 -31.35 0.76 -10.15
C GLY A 201 -29.92 0.23 -10.12
N GLY A 202 -29.59 -0.64 -9.15
CA GLY A 202 -28.26 -1.20 -9.02
C GLY A 202 -27.95 -2.19 -10.14
N LYS A 203 -28.81 -3.18 -10.35
CA LYS A 203 -28.64 -4.17 -11.42
C LYS A 203 -28.59 -3.54 -12.81
N ALA A 204 -29.50 -2.60 -13.07
CA ALA A 204 -29.53 -1.86 -14.33
C ALA A 204 -28.23 -1.08 -14.58
N TYR A 205 -27.63 -0.53 -13.52
CA TYR A 205 -26.35 0.15 -13.60
C TYR A 205 -25.19 -0.80 -13.86
N ALA A 206 -25.08 -1.93 -13.15
CA ALA A 206 -24.03 -2.92 -13.37
C ALA A 206 -24.04 -3.44 -14.82
N MET A 207 -25.23 -3.77 -15.34
CA MET A 207 -25.41 -4.18 -16.74
C MET A 207 -25.02 -3.09 -17.74
N TRP A 208 -25.40 -1.83 -17.45
CA TRP A 208 -25.02 -0.69 -18.28
C TRP A 208 -23.50 -0.44 -18.25
N ALA A 209 -22.86 -0.50 -17.07
CA ALA A 209 -21.44 -0.23 -16.90
C ALA A 209 -20.59 -1.26 -17.66
N ALA A 210 -20.93 -2.54 -17.54
CA ALA A 210 -20.31 -3.61 -18.31
C ALA A 210 -20.49 -3.41 -19.83
N SER A 211 -21.72 -3.11 -20.28
CA SER A 211 -22.01 -2.88 -21.70
C SER A 211 -21.27 -1.66 -22.25
N MET A 212 -21.22 -0.56 -21.49
CA MET A 212 -20.53 0.67 -21.84
C MET A 212 -19.03 0.42 -21.97
N ALA A 213 -18.43 -0.32 -21.03
CA ALA A 213 -17.02 -0.68 -21.05
C ALA A 213 -16.66 -1.54 -22.28
N VAL A 214 -17.44 -2.58 -22.56
CA VAL A 214 -17.25 -3.45 -23.74
C VAL A 214 -17.38 -2.64 -25.05
N ALA A 215 -18.34 -1.72 -25.12
CA ALA A 215 -18.55 -0.85 -26.27
C ALA A 215 -17.36 0.11 -26.54
N GLN A 216 -16.48 0.34 -25.56
CA GLN A 216 -15.25 1.09 -25.77
C GLN A 216 -14.29 0.40 -26.75
N ASN A 217 -14.48 -0.90 -27.06
CA ASN A 217 -13.72 -1.65 -28.06
C ASN A 217 -12.19 -1.51 -27.88
N THR A 218 -11.70 -1.81 -26.67
CA THR A 218 -10.27 -1.77 -26.31
C THR A 218 -9.45 -2.87 -27.00
N GLY A 219 -10.13 -3.93 -27.48
CA GLY A 219 -9.49 -5.11 -28.06
C GLY A 219 -8.84 -6.03 -27.01
N VAL A 220 -9.10 -5.81 -25.72
CA VAL A 220 -8.67 -6.67 -24.61
C VAL A 220 -9.85 -6.97 -23.68
N PRO A 221 -9.83 -8.07 -22.89
CA PRO A 221 -10.92 -8.40 -22.00
C PRO A 221 -11.16 -7.37 -20.90
N TRP A 222 -12.42 -7.24 -20.48
CA TRP A 222 -12.84 -6.45 -19.33
C TRP A 222 -13.10 -7.35 -18.12
N ILE A 223 -12.81 -6.83 -16.93
CA ILE A 223 -13.05 -7.49 -15.66
C ILE A 223 -13.91 -6.63 -14.73
N MET A 224 -14.56 -7.26 -13.75
CA MET A 224 -15.25 -6.63 -12.62
C MET A 224 -14.98 -7.46 -11.34
N CYS A 225 -14.43 -6.84 -10.30
CA CYS A 225 -14.11 -7.53 -9.06
C CYS A 225 -15.30 -7.56 -8.09
N GLN A 226 -15.47 -8.68 -7.38
CA GLN A 226 -16.63 -8.95 -6.49
C GLN A 226 -17.99 -8.74 -7.17
N GLU A 227 -18.07 -9.07 -8.47
CA GLU A 227 -19.29 -8.95 -9.27
C GLU A 227 -19.81 -10.34 -9.65
N SER A 228 -20.52 -10.98 -8.72
CA SER A 228 -20.95 -12.38 -8.83
C SER A 228 -21.73 -12.70 -10.12
N ASP A 229 -22.42 -11.72 -10.70
CA ASP A 229 -23.25 -11.85 -11.89
C ASP A 229 -22.85 -10.88 -13.03
N ALA A 230 -21.54 -10.57 -13.14
CA ALA A 230 -20.97 -9.81 -14.25
C ALA A 230 -21.39 -10.41 -15.61
N PRO A 231 -22.00 -9.62 -16.52
CA PRO A 231 -22.53 -10.12 -17.78
C PRO A 231 -21.40 -10.44 -18.77
N ASP A 232 -21.61 -11.43 -19.64
CA ASP A 232 -20.66 -11.76 -20.71
C ASP A 232 -20.46 -10.55 -21.67
N PRO A 233 -19.22 -10.32 -22.16
CA PRO A 233 -18.01 -11.11 -21.98
C PRO A 233 -17.14 -10.70 -20.76
N VAL A 234 -17.67 -9.90 -19.81
CA VAL A 234 -16.89 -9.41 -18.67
C VAL A 234 -16.58 -10.55 -17.69
N ILE A 235 -15.33 -10.63 -17.23
CA ILE A 235 -14.88 -11.67 -16.29
C ILE A 235 -15.05 -11.16 -14.85
N ASN A 236 -15.78 -11.91 -14.03
CA ASN A 236 -15.83 -11.60 -12.60
C ASN A 236 -14.58 -12.13 -11.89
N THR A 237 -14.07 -11.35 -10.93
CA THR A 237 -12.83 -11.67 -10.20
C THR A 237 -13.05 -11.61 -8.69
N CYS A 238 -12.11 -12.19 -7.94
CA CYS A 238 -12.14 -12.21 -6.48
C CYS A 238 -11.16 -11.21 -5.87
N ASN A 239 -11.52 -10.65 -4.73
CA ASN A 239 -10.64 -9.89 -3.84
C ASN A 239 -10.67 -10.53 -2.44
N GLY A 240 -9.59 -10.46 -1.68
CA GLY A 240 -9.57 -11.05 -0.35
C GLY A 240 -8.18 -11.37 0.19
N PHE A 241 -8.16 -11.90 1.41
CA PHE A 241 -6.97 -12.57 1.94
C PHE A 241 -6.74 -13.94 1.29
N TYR A 242 -7.82 -14.62 0.90
CA TYR A 242 -7.84 -15.94 0.25
C TYR A 242 -8.94 -15.97 -0.83
N CYS A 243 -8.62 -16.50 -2.01
CA CYS A 243 -9.55 -16.69 -3.12
C CYS A 243 -9.42 -18.10 -3.75
N ASP A 244 -8.85 -19.06 -3.01
CA ASP A 244 -8.65 -20.43 -3.49
C ASP A 244 -9.98 -21.20 -3.70
N THR A 245 -11.05 -20.81 -3.01
CA THR A 245 -12.39 -21.39 -3.19
C THR A 245 -13.27 -20.66 -4.20
N PHE A 246 -12.87 -19.47 -4.65
CA PHE A 246 -13.62 -18.69 -5.64
C PHE A 246 -13.76 -19.45 -6.96
N GLN A 247 -14.92 -19.30 -7.60
CA GLN A 247 -15.21 -19.79 -8.94
C GLN A 247 -15.78 -18.65 -9.78
N PRO A 248 -15.34 -18.49 -11.04
CA PRO A 248 -15.94 -17.53 -11.94
C PRO A 248 -17.40 -17.90 -12.23
N ASN A 249 -18.20 -16.91 -12.63
CA ASN A 249 -19.64 -17.07 -12.83
C ASN A 249 -20.03 -17.86 -14.09
N SER A 250 -19.04 -18.28 -14.88
CA SER A 250 -19.21 -19.13 -16.05
C SER A 250 -18.03 -20.10 -16.19
N PRO A 251 -18.26 -21.37 -16.59
CA PRO A 251 -17.18 -22.33 -16.81
C PRO A 251 -16.27 -21.99 -17.99
N THR A 252 -16.62 -20.99 -18.82
CA THR A 252 -15.78 -20.54 -19.94
C THR A 252 -14.80 -19.43 -19.56
N LYS A 253 -14.89 -18.90 -18.33
CA LYS A 253 -14.05 -17.80 -17.84
C LYS A 253 -12.93 -18.34 -16.96
N PRO A 254 -11.75 -17.72 -17.00
CA PRO A 254 -10.63 -18.12 -16.15
C PRO A 254 -10.82 -17.61 -14.71
N LYS A 255 -10.23 -18.32 -13.75
CA LYS A 255 -10.21 -17.92 -12.34
C LYS A 255 -9.13 -16.86 -12.10
N MET A 256 -9.55 -15.69 -11.59
CA MET A 256 -8.71 -14.51 -11.37
C MET A 256 -8.89 -13.90 -9.98
N TRP A 257 -7.77 -13.47 -9.39
CA TRP A 257 -7.70 -12.81 -8.09
C TRP A 257 -7.05 -11.44 -8.24
N THR A 258 -7.86 -10.40 -8.26
CA THR A 258 -7.45 -9.00 -8.51
C THR A 258 -6.90 -8.29 -7.28
N GLU A 259 -7.23 -8.75 -6.07
CA GLU A 259 -6.63 -8.19 -4.85
C GLU A 259 -6.33 -9.25 -3.80
N ASN A 260 -5.10 -9.77 -3.82
CA ASN A 260 -4.52 -10.51 -2.70
C ASN A 260 -3.89 -9.51 -1.74
N TRP A 261 -4.47 -9.33 -0.56
CA TRP A 261 -4.00 -8.33 0.40
C TRP A 261 -2.79 -8.81 1.21
N PRO A 262 -1.54 -8.37 0.95
CA PRO A 262 -0.35 -8.84 1.67
C PRO A 262 -0.15 -8.12 3.00
N GLY A 263 -1.12 -7.31 3.43
CA GLY A 263 -1.19 -6.56 4.67
C GLY A 263 -2.51 -5.78 4.70
N TRP A 264 -2.53 -4.58 5.30
CA TRP A 264 -3.74 -3.75 5.41
C TRP A 264 -3.39 -2.27 5.52
N PHE A 265 -4.35 -1.39 5.22
CA PHE A 265 -4.18 0.05 5.41
C PHE A 265 -4.23 0.46 6.89
N GLN A 266 -3.79 1.68 7.18
CA GLN A 266 -3.79 2.25 8.53
C GLN A 266 -4.60 3.56 8.56
N THR A 267 -5.29 3.82 9.67
CA THR A 267 -5.98 5.09 9.94
C THR A 267 -5.29 5.82 11.10
N PHE A 268 -5.37 7.16 11.11
CA PHE A 268 -4.85 7.99 12.21
C PHE A 268 -5.56 7.66 13.53
N GLY A 269 -4.79 7.17 14.51
CA GLY A 269 -5.28 6.74 15.82
C GLY A 269 -5.36 5.22 16.00
N GLU A 270 -5.05 4.44 14.97
CA GLU A 270 -5.00 2.97 15.05
C GLU A 270 -3.57 2.43 15.12
N SER A 271 -3.42 1.24 15.70
CA SER A 271 -2.20 0.42 15.66
C SER A 271 -1.87 -0.07 14.23
N ASN A 272 -0.64 -0.53 14.01
CA ASN A 272 -0.12 -0.88 12.68
C ASN A 272 -0.38 -2.36 12.31
N PRO A 273 -1.16 -2.66 11.26
CA PRO A 273 -1.44 -4.03 10.84
C PRO A 273 -0.33 -4.64 9.97
N HIS A 274 -0.06 -5.93 10.15
CA HIS A 274 0.91 -6.71 9.37
C HIS A 274 0.32 -8.05 8.94
N ARG A 275 0.80 -8.62 7.84
CA ARG A 275 0.45 -9.99 7.42
C ARG A 275 1.72 -10.82 7.15
N PRO A 276 1.88 -11.98 7.80
CA PRO A 276 3.07 -12.82 7.63
C PRO A 276 3.31 -13.25 6.18
N PRO A 277 4.56 -13.24 5.70
CA PRO A 277 4.89 -13.68 4.36
C PRO A 277 4.51 -15.14 4.09
N GLU A 278 4.55 -16.00 5.11
CA GLU A 278 4.17 -17.41 5.01
C GLU A 278 2.69 -17.59 4.70
N ASP A 279 1.82 -16.78 5.32
CA ASP A 279 0.38 -16.80 5.07
C ASP A 279 0.03 -16.23 3.68
N VAL A 280 0.72 -15.16 3.27
CA VAL A 280 0.58 -14.62 1.90
C VAL A 280 0.99 -15.69 0.88
N ALA A 281 2.13 -16.35 1.10
CA ALA A 281 2.62 -17.41 0.23
C ALA A 281 1.68 -18.62 0.23
N PHE A 282 1.14 -19.01 1.39
CA PHE A 282 0.11 -20.05 1.51
C PHE A 282 -1.10 -19.71 0.64
N ALA A 283 -1.67 -18.52 0.80
CA ALA A 283 -2.86 -18.12 0.07
C ALA A 283 -2.66 -18.10 -1.46
N VAL A 284 -1.49 -17.65 -1.92
CA VAL A 284 -1.15 -17.63 -3.35
C VAL A 284 -0.89 -19.05 -3.89
N ALA A 285 -0.15 -19.89 -3.16
CA ALA A 285 0.08 -21.28 -3.55
C ALA A 285 -1.26 -22.05 -3.65
N ARG A 286 -2.14 -21.90 -2.67
CA ARG A 286 -3.51 -22.45 -2.67
C ARG A 286 -4.32 -21.99 -3.89
N PHE A 287 -4.22 -20.71 -4.24
CA PHE A 287 -4.95 -20.18 -5.40
C PHE A 287 -4.52 -20.85 -6.71
N PHE A 288 -3.22 -20.94 -6.98
CA PHE A 288 -2.71 -21.61 -8.19
C PHE A 288 -2.91 -23.14 -8.16
N GLU A 289 -2.75 -23.76 -6.99
CA GLU A 289 -3.08 -25.17 -6.72
C GLU A 289 -4.51 -25.49 -7.16
N LYS A 290 -5.47 -24.60 -6.87
CA LYS A 290 -6.90 -24.74 -7.20
C LYS A 290 -7.30 -24.10 -8.53
N GLY A 291 -6.41 -24.14 -9.52
CA GLY A 291 -6.70 -23.69 -10.87
C GLY A 291 -6.78 -22.17 -11.03
N GLY A 292 -6.19 -21.38 -10.13
CA GLY A 292 -5.96 -19.96 -10.37
C GLY A 292 -5.07 -19.73 -11.60
N SER A 293 -5.23 -18.58 -12.26
CA SER A 293 -4.43 -18.24 -13.46
C SER A 293 -3.92 -16.80 -13.50
N VAL A 294 -4.57 -15.87 -12.79
CA VAL A 294 -4.11 -14.50 -12.60
C VAL A 294 -4.24 -14.17 -11.13
N GLN A 295 -3.14 -13.79 -10.47
CA GLN A 295 -3.12 -13.34 -9.08
C GLN A 295 -2.44 -11.98 -9.01
N ASN A 296 -3.01 -11.03 -8.29
CA ASN A 296 -2.46 -9.70 -8.09
C ASN A 296 -2.26 -9.37 -6.61
N TYR A 297 -1.08 -8.86 -6.23
CA TYR A 297 -0.83 -8.35 -4.89
C TYR A 297 -1.34 -6.91 -4.73
N TYR A 298 -2.32 -6.70 -3.84
CA TYR A 298 -2.84 -5.38 -3.49
C TYR A 298 -2.49 -5.06 -2.03
N MET A 299 -1.38 -4.37 -1.72
CA MET A 299 -0.43 -3.69 -2.60
C MET A 299 0.90 -4.42 -2.72
N TYR A 300 1.57 -4.30 -3.87
CA TYR A 300 2.98 -4.67 -4.00
C TYR A 300 3.93 -3.53 -3.62
N HIS A 301 3.56 -2.30 -4.02
CA HIS A 301 4.05 -1.05 -3.44
C HIS A 301 2.85 -0.18 -3.10
N GLY A 302 2.62 0.08 -1.81
CA GLY A 302 1.51 0.90 -1.38
C GLY A 302 1.79 2.40 -1.49
N GLY A 303 2.96 2.86 -1.01
CA GLY A 303 3.43 4.23 -1.18
C GLY A 303 2.85 5.23 -0.19
N THR A 304 2.66 6.48 -0.62
CA THR A 304 2.29 7.62 0.23
C THR A 304 1.06 8.37 -0.33
N ASN A 305 0.09 8.66 0.52
CA ASN A 305 -1.02 9.57 0.24
C ASN A 305 -0.54 11.03 0.33
N PHE A 306 0.15 11.51 -0.71
CA PHE A 306 0.67 12.88 -0.80
C PHE A 306 -0.45 13.94 -0.84
N GLY A 307 -0.16 15.15 -0.36
CA GLY A 307 -1.14 16.24 -0.35
C GLY A 307 -2.36 15.96 0.53
N ARG A 308 -3.53 16.48 0.12
CA ARG A 308 -4.77 16.42 0.91
C ARG A 308 -5.95 15.71 0.23
N THR A 309 -5.89 15.52 -1.09
CA THR A 309 -6.99 14.92 -1.88
C THR A 309 -6.75 13.46 -2.23
N THR A 310 -5.90 12.76 -1.46
CA THR A 310 -5.47 11.38 -1.73
C THR A 310 -6.02 10.38 -0.73
N GLY A 311 -5.58 10.31 0.52
CA GLY A 311 -6.13 9.36 1.51
C GLY A 311 -7.40 9.88 2.19
N GLY A 312 -8.40 9.02 2.44
CA GLY A 312 -9.57 9.37 3.23
C GLY A 312 -10.62 8.27 3.45
N PRO A 313 -11.47 8.39 4.49
CA PRO A 313 -11.35 9.30 5.64
C PRO A 313 -10.39 8.72 6.69
N PHE A 314 -9.68 9.58 7.43
CA PHE A 314 -8.69 9.22 8.46
C PHE A 314 -7.52 8.33 8.01
N ILE A 315 -7.46 7.87 6.77
CA ILE A 315 -6.33 7.13 6.22
C ILE A 315 -5.03 7.91 6.45
N THR A 316 -4.01 7.23 6.95
CA THR A 316 -2.69 7.83 7.20
C THR A 316 -2.07 8.37 5.92
N THR A 317 -1.11 9.28 6.05
CA THR A 317 -0.33 9.71 4.89
C THR A 317 0.56 8.56 4.38
N SER A 318 1.05 7.69 5.25
CA SER A 318 1.61 6.41 4.81
C SER A 318 0.50 5.51 4.25
N TYR A 319 0.76 4.86 3.13
CA TYR A 319 -0.03 3.75 2.63
C TYR A 319 0.87 2.51 2.45
N ASP A 320 1.78 2.27 3.40
CA ASP A 320 2.78 1.18 3.35
C ASP A 320 2.17 -0.21 3.10
N TYR A 321 1.00 -0.48 3.69
CA TYR A 321 0.22 -1.73 3.52
C TYR A 321 0.96 -3.01 3.94
N ASP A 322 2.08 -2.92 4.66
CA ASP A 322 3.03 -4.01 4.87
C ASP A 322 3.45 -4.69 3.55
N ALA A 323 3.50 -3.91 2.47
CA ALA A 323 3.71 -4.39 1.11
C ALA A 323 5.15 -4.96 0.91
N PRO A 324 5.34 -5.88 -0.06
CA PRO A 324 6.65 -6.39 -0.47
C PRO A 324 7.68 -5.30 -0.81
N ILE A 325 7.25 -4.17 -1.36
CA ILE A 325 8.04 -2.95 -1.45
C ILE A 325 7.42 -1.92 -0.50
N ASP A 326 8.20 -1.45 0.47
CA ASP A 326 7.70 -0.51 1.48
C ASP A 326 7.34 0.88 0.91
N GLU A 327 6.75 1.73 1.75
CA GLU A 327 6.36 3.12 1.40
C GLU A 327 7.47 3.91 0.68
N TYR A 328 8.73 3.64 1.00
CA TYR A 328 9.90 4.39 0.55
C TYR A 328 10.60 3.74 -0.66
N GLY A 329 10.09 2.62 -1.16
CA GLY A 329 10.66 1.91 -2.31
C GLY A 329 11.80 0.95 -1.96
N LEU A 330 11.87 0.44 -0.72
CA LEU A 330 12.81 -0.60 -0.32
C LEU A 330 12.15 -1.98 -0.31
N ARG A 331 12.89 -3.02 -0.70
CA ARG A 331 12.45 -4.42 -0.57
C ARG A 331 12.22 -4.76 0.91
N ARG A 332 11.02 -5.25 1.23
CA ARG A 332 10.66 -5.75 2.57
C ARG A 332 11.05 -7.21 2.70
N PHE A 333 12.19 -7.46 3.33
CA PHE A 333 12.66 -8.81 3.63
C PHE A 333 12.11 -9.32 4.97
N PRO A 334 11.66 -10.58 5.06
CA PRO A 334 11.81 -11.64 4.06
C PRO A 334 10.68 -11.70 3.00
N LYS A 335 9.58 -10.94 3.19
CA LYS A 335 8.36 -11.04 2.36
C LYS A 335 8.61 -10.98 0.86
N TRP A 336 9.32 -9.97 0.39
CA TRP A 336 9.63 -9.80 -1.04
C TRP A 336 10.35 -11.03 -1.61
N ALA A 337 11.39 -11.52 -0.93
CA ALA A 337 12.20 -12.63 -1.41
C ALA A 337 11.47 -13.98 -1.29
N HIS A 338 10.72 -14.20 -0.21
CA HIS A 338 9.92 -15.42 -0.05
C HIS A 338 8.86 -15.56 -1.15
N LEU A 339 8.19 -14.45 -1.50
CA LEU A 339 7.25 -14.44 -2.61
C LEU A 339 7.94 -14.62 -3.96
N ARG A 340 9.14 -14.03 -4.17
CA ARG A 340 9.94 -14.29 -5.38
C ARG A 340 10.25 -15.77 -5.58
N GLU A 341 10.66 -16.48 -4.53
CA GLU A 341 10.93 -17.93 -4.62
C GLU A 341 9.64 -18.74 -4.87
N LEU A 342 8.52 -18.33 -4.29
CA LEU A 342 7.19 -18.89 -4.63
C LEU A 342 6.88 -18.69 -6.12
N HIS A 343 7.07 -17.49 -6.66
CA HIS A 343 6.80 -17.19 -8.06
C HIS A 343 7.64 -18.07 -8.99
N LYS A 344 8.95 -18.16 -8.74
CA LYS A 344 9.85 -19.06 -9.49
C LYS A 344 9.34 -20.51 -9.44
N SER A 345 8.92 -20.98 -8.27
CA SER A 345 8.39 -22.33 -8.07
C SER A 345 7.08 -22.59 -8.83
N ILE A 346 6.18 -21.60 -8.88
CA ILE A 346 4.94 -21.69 -9.68
C ILE A 346 5.27 -21.71 -11.18
N LYS A 347 6.23 -20.90 -11.64
CA LYS A 347 6.64 -20.86 -13.05
C LYS A 347 7.28 -22.16 -13.53
N LEU A 348 8.01 -22.87 -12.68
CA LEU A 348 8.47 -24.24 -12.99
C LEU A 348 7.30 -25.20 -13.29
N CYS A 349 6.14 -24.95 -12.70
CA CYS A 349 4.93 -25.74 -12.84
C CYS A 349 3.99 -25.26 -13.96
N GLU A 350 4.30 -24.15 -14.63
CA GLU A 350 3.35 -23.41 -15.49
C GLU A 350 2.72 -24.28 -16.59
N HIS A 351 3.53 -25.08 -17.29
CA HIS A 351 3.03 -25.93 -18.37
C HIS A 351 1.99 -26.95 -17.87
N ALA A 352 2.30 -27.68 -16.80
CA ALA A 352 1.38 -28.68 -16.24
C ALA A 352 0.12 -28.01 -15.66
N LEU A 353 0.27 -26.86 -15.01
CA LEU A 353 -0.84 -26.08 -14.49
C LEU A 353 -1.79 -25.57 -15.58
N LEU A 354 -1.30 -25.26 -16.78
CA LEU A 354 -2.10 -24.72 -17.89
C LEU A 354 -2.69 -25.77 -18.83
N TYR A 355 -2.04 -26.93 -18.97
CA TYR A 355 -2.38 -27.93 -19.99
C TYR A 355 -2.61 -29.33 -19.43
N GLY A 356 -2.24 -29.59 -18.18
CA GLY A 356 -2.36 -30.89 -17.54
C GLY A 356 -3.77 -31.18 -17.03
N ASN A 357 -4.05 -32.48 -16.87
CA ASN A 357 -5.24 -32.96 -16.19
C ASN A 357 -5.02 -32.92 -14.67
N THR A 358 -6.03 -32.45 -13.94
CA THR A 358 -6.02 -32.36 -12.48
C THR A 358 -6.52 -33.64 -11.83
N THR A 359 -5.83 -34.12 -10.80
CA THR A 359 -6.27 -35.20 -9.90
C THR A 359 -6.17 -34.71 -8.46
N PHE A 360 -7.26 -34.83 -7.71
CA PHE A 360 -7.30 -34.54 -6.29
C PHE A 360 -7.11 -35.84 -5.48
N LEU A 361 -6.29 -35.79 -4.44
CA LEU A 361 -6.09 -36.87 -3.50
C LEU A 361 -6.14 -36.34 -2.06
N SER A 362 -6.98 -36.95 -1.23
CA SER A 362 -6.92 -36.72 0.22
C SER A 362 -5.74 -37.50 0.80
N LEU A 363 -4.84 -36.79 1.48
CA LEU A 363 -3.70 -37.36 2.22
C LEU A 363 -3.99 -37.49 3.73
N GLY A 364 -5.14 -36.96 4.17
CA GLY A 364 -5.60 -36.95 5.54
C GLY A 364 -6.83 -36.04 5.70
N PRO A 365 -7.35 -35.87 6.93
CA PRO A 365 -8.55 -35.07 7.18
C PRO A 365 -8.42 -33.58 6.79
N LYS A 366 -7.19 -33.06 6.83
CA LYS A 366 -6.85 -31.66 6.50
C LYS A 366 -5.58 -31.58 5.64
N GLN A 367 -5.23 -32.67 4.98
CA GLN A 367 -4.08 -32.75 4.10
C GLN A 367 -4.55 -33.23 2.74
N GLU A 368 -4.12 -32.53 1.71
CA GLU A 368 -4.54 -32.79 0.34
C GLU A 368 -3.38 -32.68 -0.64
N ALA A 369 -3.55 -33.33 -1.78
CA ALA A 369 -2.67 -33.23 -2.91
C ALA A 369 -3.46 -32.94 -4.18
N ASP A 370 -3.14 -31.83 -4.85
CA ASP A 370 -3.59 -31.54 -6.21
C ASP A 370 -2.45 -31.81 -7.19
N ILE A 371 -2.70 -32.74 -8.12
CA ILE A 371 -1.71 -33.29 -9.03
C ILE A 371 -2.09 -32.88 -10.46
N TYR A 372 -1.15 -32.28 -11.17
CA TYR A 372 -1.29 -31.89 -12.56
C TYR A 372 -0.42 -32.79 -13.42
N THR A 373 -1.04 -33.56 -14.31
CA THR A 373 -0.35 -34.49 -15.21
C THR A 373 -0.50 -34.07 -16.66
N ASP A 374 0.62 -33.85 -17.36
CA ASP A 374 0.59 -33.56 -18.78
C ASP A 374 0.59 -34.85 -19.63
N ARG A 375 0.22 -34.72 -20.90
CA ARG A 375 0.15 -35.87 -21.84
C ARG A 375 1.52 -36.46 -22.18
N SER A 376 2.60 -35.72 -21.94
CA SER A 376 3.99 -36.18 -22.11
C SER A 376 4.54 -36.91 -20.89
N GLY A 377 3.75 -37.07 -19.81
CA GLY A 377 4.15 -37.75 -18.58
C GLY A 377 4.80 -36.85 -17.54
N GLY A 378 4.85 -35.53 -17.75
CA GLY A 378 5.24 -34.55 -16.73
C GLY A 378 4.21 -34.50 -15.60
N CYS A 379 4.69 -34.43 -14.36
CA CYS A 379 3.87 -34.47 -13.16
C CYS A 379 4.27 -33.33 -12.23
N VAL A 380 3.30 -32.52 -11.81
CA VAL A 380 3.44 -31.52 -10.76
C VAL A 380 2.48 -31.86 -9.62
N ALA A 381 2.91 -31.71 -8.38
CA ALA A 381 2.03 -31.84 -7.21
C ALA A 381 2.17 -30.65 -6.26
N PHE A 382 1.04 -30.25 -5.70
CA PHE A 382 0.94 -29.36 -4.54
C PHE A 382 0.47 -30.20 -3.37
N LEU A 383 1.21 -30.20 -2.26
CA LEU A 383 0.83 -30.92 -1.04
C LEU A 383 0.48 -29.88 0.03
N ALA A 384 -0.80 -29.73 0.34
CA ALA A 384 -1.30 -28.75 1.28
C ALA A 384 -1.63 -29.37 2.65
N ASN A 385 -1.24 -28.70 3.72
CA ASN A 385 -1.73 -28.92 5.07
C ASN A 385 -2.54 -27.70 5.51
N ILE A 386 -3.87 -27.83 5.49
CA ILE A 386 -4.81 -26.76 5.89
C ILE A 386 -5.15 -26.83 7.38
N ASP A 387 -4.48 -27.67 8.17
CA ASP A 387 -4.58 -27.64 9.62
C ASP A 387 -3.91 -26.36 10.16
N PRO A 388 -4.63 -25.53 10.95
CA PRO A 388 -4.09 -24.27 11.47
C PRO A 388 -3.14 -24.46 12.66
N GLU A 389 -2.98 -25.69 13.18
CA GLU A 389 -2.24 -25.93 14.44
C GLU A 389 -1.17 -27.00 14.30
N LYS A 390 -1.44 -28.07 13.55
CA LYS A 390 -0.65 -29.30 13.59
C LYS A 390 0.16 -29.51 12.32
N ASP A 391 1.48 -29.59 12.49
CA ASP A 391 2.40 -30.10 11.48
C ASP A 391 2.09 -31.60 11.21
N LYS A 392 2.27 -32.06 9.98
CA LYS A 392 1.91 -33.43 9.57
C LYS A 392 2.93 -34.03 8.61
N ILE A 393 3.31 -35.28 8.88
CA ILE A 393 4.02 -36.12 7.92
C ILE A 393 2.98 -36.89 7.11
N VAL A 394 3.00 -36.71 5.78
CA VAL A 394 2.13 -37.42 4.84
C VAL A 394 2.94 -38.33 3.92
N THR A 395 2.30 -39.38 3.40
CA THR A 395 2.91 -40.25 2.38
C THR A 395 2.29 -39.95 1.03
N PHE A 396 3.12 -39.55 0.06
CA PHE A 396 2.72 -39.30 -1.32
C PHE A 396 3.74 -39.96 -2.27
N ASN A 397 3.27 -40.72 -3.26
CA ASN A 397 4.13 -41.50 -4.17
C ASN A 397 5.23 -42.31 -3.45
N ASN A 398 4.86 -43.01 -2.36
CA ASN A 398 5.75 -43.81 -1.51
C ASN A 398 6.91 -43.03 -0.84
N ARG A 399 6.86 -41.70 -0.83
CA ARG A 399 7.78 -40.82 -0.10
C ARG A 399 7.06 -40.12 1.03
N LYS A 400 7.78 -39.82 2.11
CA LYS A 400 7.26 -39.06 3.26
C LYS A 400 7.59 -37.59 3.11
N TYR A 401 6.62 -36.72 3.33
CA TYR A 401 6.78 -35.27 3.29
C TYR A 401 6.32 -34.67 4.60
N ASP A 402 7.17 -33.82 5.18
CA ASP A 402 6.84 -33.01 6.35
C ASP A 402 6.17 -31.70 5.91
N LEU A 403 4.91 -31.53 6.29
CA LEU A 403 4.08 -30.38 5.98
C LEU A 403 3.78 -29.60 7.27
N PRO A 404 4.44 -28.44 7.48
CA PRO A 404 4.06 -27.53 8.54
C PRO A 404 2.57 -27.18 8.50
N ALA A 405 1.98 -26.87 9.65
CA ALA A 405 0.63 -26.35 9.75
C ALA A 405 0.48 -25.12 8.85
N TRP A 406 -0.67 -25.04 8.17
CA TRP A 406 -1.01 -23.94 7.28
C TRP A 406 0.06 -23.69 6.20
N SER A 407 0.45 -24.75 5.47
CA SER A 407 1.49 -24.67 4.44
C SER A 407 1.17 -25.48 3.20
N VAL A 408 1.80 -25.09 2.08
CA VAL A 408 1.78 -25.85 0.82
C VAL A 408 3.21 -26.14 0.39
N SER A 409 3.51 -27.39 0.06
CA SER A 409 4.76 -27.80 -0.59
C SER A 409 4.55 -27.95 -2.10
N ILE A 410 5.46 -27.40 -2.90
CA ILE A 410 5.40 -27.45 -4.38
C ILE A 410 6.45 -28.44 -4.90
N LEU A 411 6.00 -29.40 -5.71
CA LEU A 411 6.82 -30.46 -6.30
C LEU A 411 6.67 -30.45 -7.83
N PRO A 412 7.58 -29.79 -8.58
CA PRO A 412 7.51 -29.67 -10.04
C PRO A 412 7.67 -31.00 -10.81
N ASP A 413 8.07 -32.06 -10.11
CA ASP A 413 8.30 -33.42 -10.64
C ASP A 413 7.54 -34.50 -9.84
N CYS A 414 6.61 -34.09 -8.97
CA CYS A 414 5.88 -34.96 -8.02
C CYS A 414 6.77 -35.74 -7.04
N LYS A 415 8.05 -35.38 -6.86
CA LYS A 415 9.03 -36.08 -6.01
C LYS A 415 9.81 -35.15 -5.08
N ASN A 416 10.29 -34.03 -5.59
CA ASN A 416 11.20 -33.13 -4.88
C ASN A 416 10.48 -31.84 -4.51
N VAL A 417 10.48 -31.50 -3.22
CA VAL A 417 9.96 -30.21 -2.75
C VAL A 417 10.95 -29.13 -3.10
N VAL A 418 10.57 -28.19 -3.97
CA VAL A 418 11.40 -27.03 -4.31
C VAL A 418 11.07 -25.81 -3.45
N PHE A 419 9.86 -25.77 -2.89
CA PHE A 419 9.39 -24.68 -2.05
C PHE A 419 8.32 -25.16 -1.08
N ASN A 420 8.32 -24.62 0.14
CA ASN A 420 7.20 -24.74 1.07
C ASN A 420 6.87 -23.36 1.64
N THR A 421 5.58 -23.01 1.67
CA THR A 421 5.12 -21.66 2.02
C THR A 421 5.46 -21.24 3.46
N ALA A 422 5.70 -22.18 4.37
CA ALA A 422 6.06 -21.90 5.77
C ALA A 422 7.57 -22.02 6.07
N LYS A 423 8.40 -22.43 5.10
CA LYS A 423 9.86 -22.60 5.27
C LYS A 423 10.60 -21.41 4.65
N VAL A 424 10.63 -20.29 5.36
CA VAL A 424 11.25 -19.03 4.89
C VAL A 424 12.78 -19.13 4.94
N GLN A 425 13.43 -19.10 3.78
CA GLN A 425 14.89 -19.18 3.67
C GLN A 425 15.58 -17.83 3.52
N SER A 426 14.84 -16.84 3.03
CA SER A 426 15.38 -15.52 2.81
C SER A 426 15.69 -14.82 4.13
N GLN A 427 16.72 -13.98 4.11
CA GLN A 427 17.04 -13.13 5.25
C GLN A 427 15.88 -12.21 5.61
N THR A 428 15.84 -11.77 6.86
CA THR A 428 15.06 -10.62 7.33
C THR A 428 15.96 -9.39 7.34
N SER A 429 15.47 -8.25 6.86
CA SER A 429 16.22 -6.98 6.93
C SER A 429 15.59 -6.04 7.94
N MET A 430 16.39 -5.50 8.83
CA MET A 430 15.95 -4.51 9.80
C MET A 430 16.19 -3.10 9.28
N VAL A 431 15.11 -2.36 9.11
CA VAL A 431 15.14 -0.97 8.66
C VAL A 431 15.13 -0.04 9.86
N THR A 432 15.89 1.04 9.79
CA THR A 432 15.98 2.07 10.84
C THR A 432 15.93 3.45 10.20
N MET A 433 15.26 4.39 10.88
CA MET A 433 15.24 5.80 10.51
C MET A 433 16.38 6.50 11.25
N VAL A 434 17.47 6.80 10.54
CA VAL A 434 18.67 7.45 11.08
C VAL A 434 18.49 8.96 10.99
N PRO A 435 18.42 9.70 12.12
CA PRO A 435 18.20 11.15 12.10
C PRO A 435 19.33 11.91 11.39
N GLU A 436 18.96 12.97 10.68
CA GLU A 436 19.87 13.94 10.09
C GLU A 436 19.47 15.37 10.51
N SER A 437 20.47 16.24 10.64
CA SER A 437 20.23 17.64 10.94
C SER A 437 19.40 18.28 9.83
N LEU A 438 18.44 19.12 10.23
CA LEU A 438 17.66 19.94 9.29
C LEU A 438 18.49 21.11 8.70
N GLN A 439 19.64 21.43 9.30
CA GLN A 439 20.30 22.73 9.16
C GLN A 439 21.01 22.93 7.82
N ALA A 440 20.71 24.09 7.21
CA ALA A 440 21.58 24.77 6.28
C ALA A 440 22.91 25.15 6.93
N SER A 441 24.00 25.09 6.18
CA SER A 441 25.33 25.66 6.49
C SER A 441 25.37 27.16 6.92
N LYS A 442 24.22 27.82 7.10
CA LYS A 442 24.06 29.16 7.69
C LYS A 442 23.02 29.11 8.81
N SER A 443 23.28 29.86 9.89
CA SER A 443 22.42 29.99 11.07
C SER A 443 21.14 30.77 10.74
N ASP A 444 20.24 30.23 9.92
CA ASP A 444 19.14 31.00 9.35
C ASP A 444 17.79 30.77 10.06
N ARG A 445 17.26 31.91 10.47
CA ARG A 445 16.05 32.25 11.23
C ARG A 445 14.79 31.58 10.68
N TRP A 446 14.02 30.96 11.56
CA TRP A 446 12.64 30.57 11.28
C TRP A 446 11.84 31.77 10.83
N SER A 447 10.88 31.57 9.94
CA SER A 447 9.88 32.58 9.62
C SER A 447 8.52 32.05 10.01
N ILE A 448 7.70 32.90 10.64
CA ILE A 448 6.38 32.52 11.10
C ILE A 448 5.28 33.37 10.50
N PHE A 449 4.11 32.77 10.38
CA PHE A 449 2.85 33.48 10.18
C PHE A 449 1.81 32.86 11.12
N ARG A 450 1.26 33.68 12.02
CA ARG A 450 0.20 33.24 12.95
C ARG A 450 -1.15 33.45 12.29
N GLU A 451 -1.92 32.39 12.18
CA GLU A 451 -3.31 32.49 11.72
C GLU A 451 -4.14 33.34 12.67
N ARG A 452 -5.10 34.05 12.11
CA ARG A 452 -6.14 34.71 12.90
C ARG A 452 -7.24 33.72 13.23
N THR A 453 -7.65 33.71 14.50
CA THR A 453 -8.78 32.92 14.96
C THR A 453 -10.10 33.46 14.39
N GLY A 454 -10.99 32.57 13.95
CA GLY A 454 -12.32 32.95 13.48
C GLY A 454 -12.31 33.60 12.11
N ILE A 455 -13.12 34.65 11.94
CA ILE A 455 -13.26 35.34 10.65
C ILE A 455 -12.02 36.20 10.36
N TRP A 456 -11.14 35.69 9.51
CA TRP A 456 -10.06 36.48 8.92
C TRP A 456 -10.59 37.29 7.73
N GLY A 457 -10.43 38.63 7.78
CA GLY A 457 -10.92 39.54 6.74
C GLY A 457 -12.45 39.73 6.78
N LYS A 458 -13.12 39.49 5.64
CA LYS A 458 -14.59 39.50 5.54
C LYS A 458 -15.10 38.05 5.59
N ASN A 459 -16.17 37.81 6.34
CA ASN A 459 -16.87 36.54 6.30
C ASN A 459 -17.40 36.26 4.89
N ASP A 460 -17.44 34.98 4.51
CA ASP A 460 -17.96 34.59 3.20
C ASP A 460 -19.49 34.68 3.21
N PHE A 461 -20.12 34.32 4.33
CA PHE A 461 -21.55 34.50 4.57
C PHE A 461 -21.92 34.42 6.06
N VAL A 462 -23.19 34.70 6.37
CA VAL A 462 -23.82 34.49 7.69
C VAL A 462 -25.07 33.65 7.47
N GLN A 463 -25.30 32.67 8.33
CA GLN A 463 -26.50 31.84 8.28
C GLN A 463 -27.01 31.54 9.69
N ASN A 464 -28.33 31.41 9.80
CA ASN A 464 -28.96 30.87 11.00
C ASN A 464 -28.73 29.35 11.04
N GLY A 465 -28.08 28.87 12.09
CA GLY A 465 -27.76 27.45 12.25
C GLY A 465 -26.54 26.96 11.47
N PHE A 466 -26.32 25.64 11.51
CA PHE A 466 -25.15 24.98 10.91
C PHE A 466 -25.33 24.67 9.42
N VAL A 467 -24.22 24.75 8.69
CA VAL A 467 -24.10 24.25 7.31
C VAL A 467 -23.34 22.94 7.29
N ASP A 468 -23.59 22.14 6.24
CA ASP A 468 -22.77 20.99 5.93
C ASP A 468 -21.37 21.43 5.47
N HIS A 469 -20.34 20.87 6.10
CA HIS A 469 -18.95 21.25 5.86
C HIS A 469 -18.52 20.95 4.42
N ILE A 470 -18.85 19.76 3.89
CA ILE A 470 -18.42 19.32 2.56
C ILE A 470 -19.11 20.18 1.50
N ASN A 471 -20.42 20.38 1.63
CA ASN A 471 -21.18 21.22 0.71
C ASN A 471 -20.71 22.68 0.72
N THR A 472 -20.19 23.17 1.84
CA THR A 472 -19.70 24.55 1.96
C THR A 472 -18.29 24.71 1.39
N THR A 473 -17.38 23.81 1.75
CA THR A 473 -15.96 23.89 1.37
C THR A 473 -15.68 23.35 -0.03
N LYS A 474 -16.57 22.51 -0.57
CA LYS A 474 -16.40 21.82 -1.84
C LYS A 474 -15.11 20.99 -1.91
N ASP A 475 -14.63 20.52 -0.75
CA ASP A 475 -13.31 19.87 -0.58
C ASP A 475 -12.12 20.70 -1.13
N SER A 476 -12.25 22.02 -1.20
CA SER A 476 -11.15 22.91 -1.62
C SER A 476 -10.11 23.14 -0.51
N THR A 477 -10.49 22.86 0.73
CA THR A 477 -9.71 23.00 1.96
C THR A 477 -10.22 21.98 2.98
N ASP A 478 -9.38 21.59 3.93
CA ASP A 478 -9.81 20.78 5.07
C ASP A 478 -10.65 21.58 6.08
N TYR A 479 -10.65 22.92 6.01
CA TYR A 479 -10.99 23.79 7.13
C TYR A 479 -12.20 24.68 6.88
N LEU A 480 -13.08 24.79 7.88
CA LEU A 480 -14.22 25.72 7.88
C LEU A 480 -14.38 26.37 9.25
N TRP A 481 -14.34 27.70 9.30
CA TRP A 481 -14.59 28.48 10.50
C TRP A 481 -16.07 28.76 10.70
N TYR A 482 -16.52 28.59 11.94
CA TYR A 482 -17.84 28.93 12.45
C TYR A 482 -17.64 29.93 13.60
N THR A 483 -18.12 31.16 13.47
CA THR A 483 -18.00 32.17 14.53
C THR A 483 -19.36 32.71 14.95
N THR A 484 -19.65 32.72 16.25
CA THR A 484 -20.85 33.35 16.80
C THR A 484 -20.52 34.16 18.05
N SER A 485 -21.43 35.05 18.44
CA SER A 485 -21.33 35.82 19.67
C SER A 485 -22.59 35.60 20.51
N PHE A 486 -22.41 35.58 21.82
CA PHE A 486 -23.51 35.47 22.79
C PHE A 486 -23.17 36.28 24.05
N SER A 487 -24.19 36.69 24.79
CA SER A 487 -24.01 37.48 26.01
C SER A 487 -24.35 36.65 27.23
N VAL A 488 -23.59 36.86 28.31
CA VAL A 488 -23.78 36.18 29.59
C VAL A 488 -23.91 37.24 30.69
N ASP A 489 -24.95 37.12 31.50
CA ASP A 489 -25.20 38.03 32.62
C ASP A 489 -24.24 37.76 33.80
N GLY A 490 -24.09 38.73 34.71
CA GLY A 490 -23.16 38.68 35.85
C GLY A 490 -23.45 37.58 36.90
N SER A 491 -24.49 36.78 36.74
CA SER A 491 -24.89 35.70 37.65
C SER A 491 -24.20 34.37 37.34
N TYR A 492 -22.89 34.31 37.49
CA TYR A 492 -22.09 33.08 37.38
C TYR A 492 -22.35 32.10 38.57
N PRO A 493 -22.15 30.77 38.45
CA PRO A 493 -22.37 29.86 39.56
C PRO A 493 -21.49 30.15 40.78
N SER A 494 -22.08 29.87 41.95
CA SER A 494 -21.43 29.78 43.26
C SER A 494 -20.31 28.76 43.23
N LYS A 495 -19.16 29.07 43.85
CA LYS A 495 -18.01 28.18 44.16
C LYS A 495 -18.23 26.70 43.78
N GLY A 496 -17.66 26.24 42.66
CA GLY A 496 -17.47 24.82 42.36
C GLY A 496 -18.02 24.27 41.03
N SER A 497 -18.86 24.99 40.26
CA SER A 497 -19.28 24.55 38.91
C SER A 497 -18.68 25.42 37.80
N HIS A 498 -18.01 24.81 36.84
CA HIS A 498 -17.49 25.47 35.63
C HIS A 498 -18.53 25.34 34.50
N ALA A 499 -18.64 26.38 33.67
CA ALA A 499 -19.43 26.29 32.44
C ALA A 499 -18.73 25.31 31.48
N VAL A 500 -19.52 24.55 30.72
CA VAL A 500 -19.01 23.52 29.82
C VAL A 500 -19.60 23.72 28.43
N LEU A 501 -18.74 23.83 27.42
CA LEU A 501 -19.12 23.84 26.01
C LEU A 501 -19.28 22.40 25.51
N ASN A 502 -20.49 22.06 25.07
CA ASN A 502 -20.80 20.75 24.49
C ASN A 502 -20.92 20.90 22.98
N ILE A 503 -20.19 20.06 22.23
CA ILE A 503 -20.19 20.06 20.77
C ILE A 503 -20.46 18.65 20.27
N ASP A 504 -21.51 18.49 19.45
CA ASP A 504 -21.75 17.29 18.67
C ASP A 504 -21.44 17.55 17.20
N SER A 505 -20.75 16.60 16.55
CA SER A 505 -20.36 16.72 15.15
C SER A 505 -20.47 15.39 14.41
N LYS A 506 -20.83 15.47 13.12
CA LYS A 506 -20.68 14.37 12.17
C LYS A 506 -19.22 14.06 11.85
N GLY A 507 -18.30 14.93 12.26
CA GLY A 507 -16.86 14.79 12.08
C GLY A 507 -16.25 15.92 11.26
N HIS A 508 -14.94 15.87 10.99
CA HIS A 508 -13.99 14.86 11.48
C HIS A 508 -13.23 15.33 12.73
N GLY A 509 -13.13 16.64 12.93
CA GLY A 509 -12.56 17.24 14.13
C GLY A 509 -12.93 18.70 14.32
N VAL A 510 -12.59 19.24 15.49
CA VAL A 510 -12.77 20.64 15.84
C VAL A 510 -11.63 21.16 16.71
N HIS A 511 -11.23 22.41 16.45
CA HIS A 511 -10.54 23.26 17.43
C HIS A 511 -11.48 24.36 17.90
N ALA A 512 -11.67 24.49 19.21
CA ALA A 512 -12.57 25.47 19.81
C ALA A 512 -11.77 26.62 20.44
N PHE A 513 -12.21 27.84 20.17
CA PHE A 513 -11.64 29.07 20.70
C PHE A 513 -12.73 29.96 21.29
N LEU A 514 -12.49 30.52 22.47
CA LEU A 514 -13.41 31.44 23.14
C LEU A 514 -12.66 32.74 23.40
N ASN A 515 -13.19 33.86 22.92
CA ASN A 515 -12.59 35.18 23.05
C ASN A 515 -11.12 35.22 22.57
N ASN A 516 -10.84 34.54 21.45
CA ASN A 516 -9.50 34.32 20.85
C ASN A 516 -8.54 33.44 21.64
N GLU A 517 -8.97 32.80 22.72
CA GLU A 517 -8.16 31.84 23.48
C GLU A 517 -8.54 30.40 23.10
N PHE A 518 -7.54 29.54 22.93
CA PHE A 518 -7.75 28.12 22.64
C PHE A 518 -8.30 27.39 23.85
N ILE A 519 -9.41 26.66 23.66
CA ILE A 519 -10.09 25.91 24.71
C ILE A 519 -9.69 24.44 24.68
N GLY A 520 -9.70 23.83 23.49
CA GLY A 520 -9.52 22.40 23.34
C GLY A 520 -9.83 21.90 21.94
N SER A 521 -9.73 20.58 21.76
CA SER A 521 -9.96 19.93 20.47
C SER A 521 -10.61 18.57 20.66
N ALA A 522 -11.38 18.15 19.67
CA ALA A 522 -11.95 16.82 19.61
C ALA A 522 -11.98 16.30 18.18
N TYR A 523 -12.00 14.98 18.04
CA TYR A 523 -11.90 14.30 16.77
C TYR A 523 -12.69 13.00 16.81
N GLY A 524 -13.12 12.53 15.64
CA GLY A 524 -13.51 11.15 15.43
C GLY A 524 -12.32 10.19 15.56
N ASN A 525 -12.57 8.91 15.31
CA ASN A 525 -11.55 7.87 15.32
C ASN A 525 -11.77 6.87 14.19
N GLY A 526 -10.75 6.66 13.33
CA GLY A 526 -10.74 5.65 12.28
C GLY A 526 -12.06 5.55 11.52
N SER A 527 -12.79 4.45 11.74
CA SER A 527 -14.08 4.12 11.11
C SER A 527 -15.30 4.92 11.60
N LYS A 528 -15.18 5.71 12.68
CA LYS A 528 -16.25 6.56 13.22
C LYS A 528 -15.82 8.02 13.24
N SER A 529 -16.23 8.76 12.21
CA SER A 529 -15.94 10.20 12.09
C SER A 529 -16.68 11.08 13.10
N SER A 530 -17.87 10.67 13.55
CA SER A 530 -18.69 11.46 14.47
C SER A 530 -18.16 11.43 15.90
N PHE A 531 -18.31 12.56 16.60
CA PHE A 531 -17.86 12.70 17.98
C PHE A 531 -18.73 13.69 18.76
N THR A 532 -18.70 13.53 20.08
CA THR A 532 -19.24 14.47 21.07
C THR A 532 -18.11 14.85 22.01
N VAL A 533 -18.02 16.13 22.39
CA VAL A 533 -17.02 16.60 23.36
C VAL A 533 -17.62 17.60 24.34
N GLU A 534 -17.17 17.51 25.58
CA GLU A 534 -17.43 18.46 26.66
C GLU A 534 -16.12 19.20 26.99
N LEU A 535 -16.10 20.52 26.84
CA LEU A 535 -14.92 21.36 27.07
C LEU A 535 -15.20 22.37 28.19
N PRO A 536 -14.48 22.34 29.32
CA PRO A 536 -14.59 23.37 30.35
C PRO A 536 -14.21 24.74 29.79
N ILE A 537 -15.01 25.77 30.09
CA ILE A 537 -14.81 27.13 29.58
C ILE A 537 -14.90 28.20 30.67
N ASN A 538 -14.18 29.31 30.45
CA ASN A 538 -14.27 30.52 31.26
C ASN A 538 -14.94 31.63 30.45
N LEU A 539 -16.18 31.99 30.78
CA LEU A 539 -16.90 33.08 30.15
C LEU A 539 -16.66 34.38 30.92
N ARG A 540 -16.64 35.50 30.21
CA ARG A 540 -16.66 36.84 30.79
C ARG A 540 -18.09 37.37 30.83
N THR A 541 -18.38 38.25 31.78
CA THR A 541 -19.66 38.98 31.78
C THR A 541 -19.78 39.84 30.51
N GLY A 542 -20.98 39.89 29.93
CA GLY A 542 -21.24 40.57 28.67
C GLY A 542 -20.93 39.69 27.45
N LYS A 543 -20.44 40.31 26.37
CA LYS A 543 -20.27 39.65 25.07
C LYS A 543 -19.10 38.67 25.07
N ASN A 544 -19.38 37.42 24.74
CA ASN A 544 -18.41 36.37 24.44
C ASN A 544 -18.46 36.04 22.94
N GLU A 545 -17.31 35.67 22.38
CA GLU A 545 -17.20 35.22 21.00
C GLU A 545 -16.66 33.79 20.96
N LEU A 546 -17.39 32.88 20.30
CA LEU A 546 -16.99 31.50 20.11
C LEU A 546 -16.62 31.32 18.64
N ALA A 547 -15.39 30.87 18.40
CA ALA A 547 -14.89 30.49 17.08
C ALA A 547 -14.54 28.99 17.09
N LEU A 548 -15.17 28.23 16.20
CA LEU A 548 -14.92 26.81 16.01
C LEU A 548 -14.30 26.59 14.63
N LEU A 549 -13.14 25.96 14.60
CA LEU A 549 -12.51 25.50 13.36
C LEU A 549 -12.88 24.03 13.16
N SER A 550 -13.87 23.78 12.31
CA SER A 550 -14.23 22.44 11.86
C SER A 550 -13.22 21.96 10.82
N MET A 551 -12.94 20.65 10.81
CA MET A 551 -12.06 20.05 9.80
C MET A 551 -12.56 18.71 9.23
N THR A 552 -12.17 18.43 8.00
CA THR A 552 -12.19 17.09 7.39
C THR A 552 -10.78 16.48 7.35
N VAL A 553 -10.70 15.15 7.28
CA VAL A 553 -9.43 14.41 7.22
C VAL A 553 -9.57 13.37 6.11
N GLY A 554 -9.65 13.86 4.87
CA GLY A 554 -10.15 13.09 3.73
C GLY A 554 -11.65 12.80 3.83
N LEU A 555 -12.27 12.37 2.73
CA LEU A 555 -13.70 12.11 2.61
C LEU A 555 -13.99 10.61 2.57
N GLN A 556 -15.24 10.26 2.92
CA GLN A 556 -15.75 8.89 2.85
C GLN A 556 -15.49 8.27 1.47
N ASN A 557 -14.90 7.08 1.43
CA ASN A 557 -14.40 6.46 0.20
C ASN A 557 -15.15 5.19 -0.24
N ALA A 558 -16.09 4.72 0.56
CA ALA A 558 -16.87 3.50 0.32
C ALA A 558 -18.19 3.54 1.11
N GLY A 559 -19.12 2.62 0.80
CA GLY A 559 -20.44 2.51 1.40
C GLY A 559 -21.58 2.98 0.48
N PRO A 560 -22.80 2.43 0.54
CA PRO A 560 -23.92 2.90 -0.26
C PRO A 560 -24.24 4.35 0.06
N SER A 561 -24.55 5.15 -0.96
CA SER A 561 -24.92 6.56 -0.80
C SER A 561 -23.89 7.40 -0.04
N TYR A 562 -22.59 7.01 -0.12
CA TYR A 562 -21.51 7.66 0.61
C TYR A 562 -21.33 9.14 0.23
N GLU A 563 -21.81 9.54 -0.94
CA GLU A 563 -21.79 10.93 -1.40
C GLU A 563 -22.66 11.85 -0.55
N TRP A 564 -23.60 11.31 0.24
CA TRP A 564 -24.48 12.06 1.13
C TRP A 564 -24.00 12.07 2.58
N ILE A 565 -22.88 11.41 2.88
CA ILE A 565 -22.28 11.43 4.21
C ILE A 565 -21.62 12.81 4.41
N GLY A 566 -22.37 13.68 5.09
CA GLY A 566 -21.95 15.03 5.42
C GLY A 566 -20.99 15.13 6.60
N ALA A 567 -20.46 16.34 6.83
CA ALA A 567 -19.56 16.67 7.94
C ALA A 567 -19.95 18.02 8.57
N GLY A 568 -19.38 18.35 9.74
CA GLY A 568 -19.71 19.58 10.48
C GLY A 568 -20.56 19.36 11.73
N PHE A 569 -20.99 20.45 12.36
CA PHE A 569 -21.66 20.43 13.67
C PHE A 569 -23.15 20.11 13.57
N THR A 570 -23.66 19.43 14.59
CA THR A 570 -25.10 19.14 14.74
C THR A 570 -25.71 19.82 15.96
N ASN A 571 -24.91 20.06 17.00
CA ASN A 571 -25.35 20.73 18.22
C ASN A 571 -24.16 21.43 18.88
N VAL A 572 -24.36 22.66 19.35
CA VAL A 572 -23.40 23.40 20.17
C VAL A 572 -24.19 24.11 21.28
N ASN A 573 -23.92 23.76 22.53
CA ASN A 573 -24.57 24.40 23.67
C ASN A 573 -23.60 24.57 24.84
N ILE A 574 -23.99 25.40 25.81
CA ILE A 574 -23.23 25.64 27.03
C ILE A 574 -24.07 25.19 28.22
N SER A 575 -23.57 24.20 28.97
CA SER A 575 -24.17 23.71 30.21
C SER A 575 -23.42 24.21 31.45
N GLY A 576 -23.92 23.87 32.65
CA GLY A 576 -23.29 24.24 33.92
C GLY A 576 -23.56 25.69 34.38
N LEU A 577 -24.54 26.37 33.77
CA LEU A 577 -24.96 27.73 34.13
C LEU A 577 -26.17 27.70 35.09
N LYS A 578 -26.29 28.72 35.95
CA LYS A 578 -27.39 28.83 36.95
C LYS A 578 -28.79 28.86 36.33
N ASN A 579 -28.93 29.45 35.15
CA ASN A 579 -30.23 29.67 34.49
C ASN A 579 -30.57 28.56 33.48
N GLY A 580 -29.89 27.42 33.53
CA GLY A 580 -30.02 26.34 32.55
C GLY A 580 -29.01 26.45 31.41
N ALA A 581 -29.09 25.54 30.44
CA ALA A 581 -28.18 25.53 29.30
C ALA A 581 -28.51 26.62 28.28
N ILE A 582 -27.48 27.19 27.64
CA ILE A 582 -27.63 28.08 26.49
C ILE A 582 -27.40 27.25 25.23
N ASP A 583 -28.43 27.09 24.40
CA ASP A 583 -28.29 26.49 23.08
C ASP A 583 -27.83 27.55 22.06
N LEU A 584 -26.68 27.30 21.41
CA LEU A 584 -26.10 28.17 20.38
C LEU A 584 -26.35 27.61 18.97
N SER A 585 -26.98 26.44 18.85
CA SER A 585 -27.15 25.73 17.58
C SER A 585 -27.97 26.51 16.57
N SER A 586 -28.92 27.32 17.03
CA SER A 586 -29.78 28.18 16.18
C SER A 586 -29.32 29.64 16.12
N ASN A 587 -28.09 29.95 16.55
CA ASN A 587 -27.58 31.32 16.45
C ASN A 587 -27.30 31.72 15.00
N ASN A 588 -27.07 33.02 14.80
CA ASN A 588 -26.40 33.50 13.60
C ASN A 588 -24.91 33.14 13.70
N TRP A 589 -24.46 32.32 12.75
CA TRP A 589 -23.07 31.92 12.59
C TRP A 589 -22.49 32.62 11.38
N ALA A 590 -21.35 33.29 11.57
CA ALA A 590 -20.51 33.81 10.50
C ALA A 590 -19.55 32.73 10.05
N TYR A 591 -19.37 32.60 8.74
CA TYR A 591 -18.59 31.53 8.12
C TYR A 591 -17.37 32.06 7.38
N LYS A 592 -16.26 31.33 7.48
CA LYS A 592 -15.06 31.57 6.67
C LYS A 592 -14.48 30.25 6.16
N ILE A 593 -14.41 30.10 4.84
CA ILE A 593 -13.89 28.90 4.16
C ILE A 593 -12.36 28.97 4.14
N GLY A 594 -11.71 27.93 4.66
CA GLY A 594 -10.26 27.78 4.65
C GLY A 594 -9.51 28.66 5.65
N LEU A 595 -8.18 28.58 5.55
CA LEU A 595 -7.25 29.31 6.40
C LEU A 595 -6.68 30.55 5.71
N GLU A 596 -6.24 31.55 6.49
CA GLU A 596 -5.66 32.77 5.91
C GLU A 596 -4.35 32.47 5.15
N GLY A 597 -3.54 31.55 5.65
CA GLY A 597 -2.32 31.10 5.02
C GLY A 597 -2.55 30.30 3.74
N GLU A 598 -3.66 29.56 3.64
CA GLU A 598 -4.09 28.94 2.39
C GLU A 598 -4.49 30.01 1.36
N TYR A 599 -5.26 31.02 1.77
CA TYR A 599 -5.65 32.14 0.92
C TYR A 599 -4.43 32.88 0.34
N TYR A 600 -3.38 33.12 1.13
CA TYR A 600 -2.14 33.69 0.63
C TYR A 600 -1.19 32.69 -0.04
N SER A 601 -1.57 31.40 -0.12
CA SER A 601 -0.75 30.33 -0.70
C SER A 601 0.67 30.30 -0.11
N LEU A 602 0.78 30.39 1.22
CA LEU A 602 2.07 30.49 1.92
C LEU A 602 3.02 29.30 1.67
N PHE A 603 2.47 28.16 1.25
CA PHE A 603 3.22 26.96 0.89
C PHE A 603 3.92 27.02 -0.47
N LYS A 604 3.58 27.97 -1.37
CA LYS A 604 4.21 28.06 -2.70
C LYS A 604 5.68 28.52 -2.61
N PRO A 605 6.56 28.06 -3.54
CA PRO A 605 8.00 28.32 -3.47
C PRO A 605 8.38 29.80 -3.65
N ASP A 606 7.66 30.55 -4.48
CA ASP A 606 7.98 31.96 -4.83
C ASP A 606 7.59 33.01 -3.77
N GLN A 607 7.46 32.61 -2.50
CA GLN A 607 7.01 33.47 -1.39
C GLN A 607 8.16 34.14 -0.63
N ARG A 608 9.40 34.17 -1.18
CA ARG A 608 10.58 34.71 -0.48
C ARG A 608 10.47 36.22 -0.15
N SER A 609 9.73 37.00 -0.95
CA SER A 609 9.48 38.42 -0.73
C SER A 609 8.17 38.72 0.01
N ASN A 610 7.45 37.69 0.47
CA ASN A 610 6.16 37.88 1.14
C ASN A 610 6.38 38.46 2.54
N LYS A 611 6.08 39.75 2.69
CA LYS A 611 6.22 40.54 3.92
C LYS A 611 5.36 40.06 5.11
N ARG A 612 4.50 39.05 4.90
CA ARG A 612 3.67 38.44 5.95
C ARG A 612 4.45 37.48 6.83
N TRP A 613 5.53 36.91 6.30
CA TRP A 613 6.45 36.09 7.08
C TRP A 613 7.21 37.00 8.03
N ILE A 614 7.14 36.68 9.32
CA ILE A 614 7.86 37.39 10.38
C ILE A 614 9.09 36.56 10.73
N PRO A 615 10.32 37.03 10.44
CA PRO A 615 11.54 36.32 10.81
C PRO A 615 11.70 36.29 12.34
N GLN A 616 12.01 35.12 12.88
CA GLN A 616 12.23 34.85 14.29
C GLN A 616 13.56 34.11 14.47
N SER A 617 14.32 34.46 15.51
CA SER A 617 15.49 33.67 15.89
C SER A 617 15.07 32.26 16.33
N GLU A 618 14.01 32.19 17.13
CA GLU A 618 13.37 30.95 17.55
C GLU A 618 11.87 30.99 17.29
N PRO A 619 11.28 29.93 16.73
CA PRO A 619 9.86 29.85 16.47
C PRO A 619 9.10 29.62 17.80
N PRO A 620 7.87 30.16 17.95
CA PRO A 620 7.01 29.84 19.08
C PRO A 620 6.75 28.32 19.14
N LYS A 621 6.66 27.79 20.35
CA LYS A 621 6.40 26.37 20.62
C LYS A 621 5.00 26.22 21.20
N ASN A 622 4.36 25.09 20.91
CA ASN A 622 3.01 24.77 21.39
C ASN A 622 1.98 25.87 21.06
N GLN A 623 2.23 26.67 20.03
CA GLN A 623 1.32 27.70 19.54
C GLN A 623 0.43 27.09 18.46
N PRO A 624 -0.89 26.97 18.67
CA PRO A 624 -1.82 26.51 17.66
C PRO A 624 -1.87 27.46 16.46
N LEU A 625 -2.36 26.94 15.33
CA LEU A 625 -2.61 27.68 14.09
C LEU A 625 -1.42 28.55 13.66
N THR A 626 -0.24 27.95 13.54
CA THR A 626 0.98 28.65 13.15
C THR A 626 1.61 28.01 11.93
N TRP A 627 1.94 28.85 10.96
CA TRP A 627 2.76 28.48 9.82
C TRP A 627 4.22 28.73 10.17
N TYR A 628 5.06 27.73 9.91
CA TYR A 628 6.51 27.79 10.03
C TYR A 628 7.14 27.63 8.66
N LYS A 629 8.20 28.39 8.42
CA LYS A 629 9.03 28.30 7.22
C LYS A 629 10.50 28.31 7.62
N VAL A 630 11.27 27.39 7.06
CA VAL A 630 12.71 27.27 7.31
C VAL A 630 13.42 26.78 6.05
N ASN A 631 14.65 27.23 5.84
CA ASN A 631 15.51 26.71 4.76
C ASN A 631 16.19 25.44 5.26
N VAL A 632 16.28 24.43 4.39
CA VAL A 632 16.83 23.12 4.74
C VAL A 632 17.86 22.66 3.73
N ASP A 633 18.81 21.85 4.17
CA ASP A 633 19.77 21.19 3.28
C ASP A 633 19.22 19.85 2.77
N VAL A 634 19.80 19.38 1.66
CA VAL A 634 19.50 18.04 1.13
C VAL A 634 20.16 17.00 2.05
N PRO A 635 19.42 16.00 2.55
CA PRO A 635 20.00 14.90 3.33
C PRO A 635 21.11 14.17 2.56
N GLN A 636 22.08 13.57 3.25
CA GLN A 636 23.23 12.94 2.58
C GLN A 636 22.84 11.65 1.84
N GLY A 637 23.62 11.31 0.80
CA GLY A 637 23.48 10.06 0.05
C GLY A 637 22.15 9.87 -0.68
N ASP A 638 21.89 8.63 -1.10
CA ASP A 638 20.74 8.25 -1.94
C ASP A 638 19.65 7.47 -1.18
N ASP A 639 19.84 7.24 0.13
CA ASP A 639 18.84 6.53 0.96
C ASP A 639 17.50 7.28 0.95
N PRO A 640 16.34 6.61 1.00
CA PRO A 640 15.06 7.30 1.11
C PRO A 640 14.97 8.16 2.38
N VAL A 641 14.19 9.25 2.34
CA VAL A 641 14.11 10.24 3.42
C VAL A 641 12.68 10.37 3.91
N GLY A 642 12.51 10.40 5.22
CA GLY A 642 11.29 10.88 5.87
C GLY A 642 11.58 12.09 6.76
N ILE A 643 10.55 12.86 7.09
CA ILE A 643 10.60 13.90 8.11
C ILE A 643 10.00 13.39 9.41
N ASP A 644 10.74 13.50 10.51
CA ASP A 644 10.27 13.12 11.84
C ASP A 644 9.43 14.25 12.45
N MET A 645 8.13 13.98 12.55
CA MET A 645 7.16 14.95 13.06
C MET A 645 6.72 14.62 14.48
N GLN A 646 7.42 13.75 15.22
CA GLN A 646 7.02 13.33 16.58
C GLN A 646 6.83 14.52 17.55
N SER A 647 7.60 15.60 17.38
CA SER A 647 7.51 16.80 18.21
C SER A 647 6.35 17.74 17.83
N MET A 648 5.62 17.44 16.77
CA MET A 648 4.55 18.26 16.20
C MET A 648 3.17 17.74 16.60
N GLY A 649 2.13 18.53 16.36
CA GLY A 649 0.76 18.22 16.76
C GLY A 649 -0.05 17.59 15.63
N LYS A 650 -0.52 18.41 14.70
CA LYS A 650 -1.27 18.02 13.51
C LYS A 650 -1.15 19.12 12.46
N GLY A 651 -1.15 18.78 11.18
CA GLY A 651 -1.31 19.78 10.13
C GLY A 651 -0.83 19.28 8.78
N LEU A 652 -0.21 20.16 7.99
CA LEU A 652 0.29 19.85 6.65
C LEU A 652 1.73 20.35 6.47
N ALA A 653 2.49 19.63 5.66
CA ALA A 653 3.87 20.01 5.33
C ALA A 653 4.13 20.02 3.82
N TRP A 654 5.03 20.91 3.40
CA TRP A 654 5.45 21.08 2.01
C TRP A 654 6.96 21.26 1.93
N LEU A 655 7.58 20.63 0.93
CA LEU A 655 8.96 20.88 0.54
C LEU A 655 8.96 21.52 -0.85
N ASN A 656 9.48 22.75 -0.96
CA ASN A 656 9.54 23.49 -2.23
C ASN A 656 8.17 23.62 -2.93
N GLY A 657 7.09 23.70 -2.16
CA GLY A 657 5.71 23.73 -2.66
C GLY A 657 5.08 22.36 -2.94
N ASN A 658 5.86 21.27 -2.95
CA ASN A 658 5.34 19.92 -3.07
C ASN A 658 4.75 19.46 -1.73
N ALA A 659 3.47 19.09 -1.74
CA ALA A 659 2.74 18.72 -0.54
C ALA A 659 3.12 17.30 -0.08
N ILE A 660 3.86 17.20 1.02
CA ILE A 660 4.23 15.92 1.66
C ILE A 660 2.97 15.20 2.12
N GLY A 661 2.02 15.94 2.69
CA GLY A 661 0.72 15.42 3.12
C GLY A 661 0.34 15.90 4.51
N ARG A 662 -0.74 15.31 5.04
CA ARG A 662 -1.17 15.56 6.40
C ARG A 662 -0.23 14.86 7.38
N TYR A 663 0.28 15.59 8.36
CA TYR A 663 0.93 14.95 9.50
C TYR A 663 0.03 14.98 10.72
N TRP A 664 0.04 13.87 11.44
CA TRP A 664 -0.67 13.69 12.68
C TRP A 664 -0.04 12.51 13.45
N PRO A 665 1.01 12.74 14.26
CA PRO A 665 1.62 11.74 15.14
C PRO A 665 0.72 11.38 16.34
N ARG A 666 -0.58 11.20 16.08
CA ARG A 666 -1.57 10.71 17.04
C ARG A 666 -1.15 9.34 17.52
N THR A 667 -1.15 9.12 18.83
CA THR A 667 -0.88 7.81 19.40
C THR A 667 -2.09 6.89 19.23
N SER A 668 -1.85 5.63 18.88
CA SER A 668 -2.90 4.62 18.97
C SER A 668 -3.23 4.29 20.43
N SER A 669 -4.37 3.63 20.68
CA SER A 669 -4.71 3.18 22.02
C SER A 669 -3.69 2.15 22.53
N SER A 670 -3.41 2.14 23.84
CA SER A 670 -2.72 1.03 24.50
C SER A 670 -3.58 -0.23 24.56
N ASP A 671 -4.90 -0.06 24.49
CA ASP A 671 -5.90 -1.13 24.58
C ASP A 671 -6.21 -1.77 23.21
N ASP A 672 -5.58 -1.28 22.14
CA ASP A 672 -5.61 -1.91 20.82
C ASP A 672 -5.05 -3.35 20.91
N ARG A 673 -5.50 -4.22 19.99
CA ARG A 673 -5.15 -5.65 19.98
C ARG A 673 -3.75 -5.93 19.40
N CYS A 674 -2.70 -5.29 19.92
CA CYS A 674 -1.34 -5.64 19.50
C CYS A 674 -0.89 -6.98 20.07
N THR A 675 -0.20 -7.75 19.25
CA THR A 675 0.37 -9.03 19.65
C THR A 675 1.89 -8.93 19.79
N PRO A 676 2.50 -9.56 20.81
CA PRO A 676 3.95 -9.53 20.98
C PRO A 676 4.69 -10.34 19.91
N SER A 677 4.00 -11.32 19.31
CA SER A 677 4.47 -12.06 18.13
C SER A 677 3.27 -12.42 17.27
N CYS A 678 3.48 -12.42 15.95
CA CYS A 678 2.45 -12.76 14.98
C CYS A 678 2.65 -14.20 14.51
N ASN A 679 1.62 -15.04 14.66
CA ASN A 679 1.63 -16.42 14.17
C ASN A 679 1.02 -16.48 12.76
N TYR A 680 1.78 -16.99 11.79
CA TYR A 680 1.30 -17.14 10.41
C TYR A 680 0.17 -18.16 10.26
N ARG A 681 0.08 -19.16 11.15
CA ARG A 681 -0.81 -20.30 10.99
C ARG A 681 -2.28 -19.95 11.13
N GLY A 682 -3.13 -20.54 10.30
CA GLY A 682 -4.58 -20.37 10.28
C GLY A 682 -5.04 -19.09 9.59
N ALA A 683 -6.35 -19.00 9.33
CA ALA A 683 -6.94 -17.89 8.59
C ALA A 683 -6.55 -16.51 9.16
N PHE A 684 -6.25 -15.58 8.26
CA PHE A 684 -5.85 -14.22 8.57
C PHE A 684 -7.05 -13.27 8.58
N ASN A 685 -6.97 -12.26 9.45
CA ASN A 685 -7.81 -11.06 9.43
C ASN A 685 -6.92 -9.86 9.83
N PRO A 686 -7.29 -8.61 9.50
CA PRO A 686 -6.45 -7.43 9.73
C PRO A 686 -6.01 -7.24 11.19
N ASP A 687 -6.78 -7.73 12.15
CA ASP A 687 -6.51 -7.57 13.58
C ASP A 687 -5.64 -8.68 14.18
N LYS A 688 -5.31 -9.72 13.41
CA LYS A 688 -4.52 -10.86 13.89
C LYS A 688 -3.12 -10.46 14.31
N CYS A 689 -2.52 -9.50 13.60
CA CYS A 689 -1.12 -9.14 13.73
C CYS A 689 -0.93 -7.63 13.69
N ARG A 690 -1.27 -6.97 14.80
CA ARG A 690 -1.07 -5.53 14.98
C ARG A 690 0.13 -5.24 15.87
N THR A 691 0.86 -4.16 15.58
CA THR A 691 1.99 -3.65 16.36
C THR A 691 1.84 -2.15 16.63
N GLY A 692 2.71 -1.57 17.46
CA GLY A 692 2.75 -0.13 17.67
C GLY A 692 1.67 0.45 18.59
N CYS A 693 1.03 -0.37 19.44
CA CYS A 693 0.08 0.11 20.43
C CYS A 693 0.71 1.14 21.39
N GLY A 694 0.00 2.24 21.66
CA GLY A 694 0.51 3.35 22.47
C GLY A 694 1.61 4.18 21.80
N GLN A 695 1.99 3.88 20.55
CA GLN A 695 2.96 4.65 19.77
C GLN A 695 2.23 5.57 18.78
N PRO A 696 2.90 6.63 18.27
CA PRO A 696 2.36 7.41 17.16
C PRO A 696 2.03 6.50 15.97
N THR A 697 0.78 6.56 15.49
CA THR A 697 0.31 5.82 14.31
C THR A 697 1.24 6.05 13.13
N GLN A 698 1.64 7.30 12.89
CA GLN A 698 2.66 7.66 11.92
C GLN A 698 3.58 8.73 12.52
N ARG A 699 4.88 8.45 12.55
CA ARG A 699 5.91 9.37 13.04
C ARG A 699 6.68 10.04 11.90
N TRP A 700 7.07 9.25 10.92
CA TRP A 700 7.86 9.68 9.78
C TRP A 700 6.98 9.85 8.56
N TYR A 701 7.18 10.96 7.86
CA TYR A 701 6.42 11.32 6.66
C TYR A 701 7.36 11.34 5.46
N HIS A 702 7.08 10.51 4.46
CA HIS A 702 7.96 10.31 3.32
C HIS A 702 8.17 11.60 2.51
N VAL A 703 9.43 11.93 2.24
CA VAL A 703 9.83 13.07 1.41
C VAL A 703 10.61 12.54 0.21
N PRO A 704 10.02 12.51 -1.00
CA PRO A 704 10.69 12.06 -2.20
C PRO A 704 11.98 12.82 -2.46
N ARG A 705 13.07 12.09 -2.75
CA ARG A 705 14.38 12.68 -3.05
C ARG A 705 14.34 13.65 -4.23
N SER A 706 13.50 13.41 -5.22
CA SER A 706 13.35 14.28 -6.40
C SER A 706 12.72 15.65 -6.11
N TRP A 707 12.12 15.85 -4.92
CA TRP A 707 11.59 17.16 -4.53
C TRP A 707 12.64 18.11 -3.97
N PHE A 708 13.83 17.61 -3.65
CA PHE A 708 14.95 18.44 -3.25
C PHE A 708 15.63 19.07 -4.47
N HIS A 709 15.83 20.37 -4.42
CA HIS A 709 16.76 21.10 -5.28
C HIS A 709 18.19 20.93 -4.75
N PRO A 710 19.22 21.08 -5.61
CA PRO A 710 20.62 21.03 -5.17
C PRO A 710 20.96 22.03 -4.05
N SER A 711 20.25 23.16 -3.98
CA SER A 711 20.39 24.17 -2.94
C SER A 711 19.07 24.94 -2.74
N GLU A 712 18.99 25.69 -1.64
CA GLU A 712 17.90 26.62 -1.33
C GLU A 712 16.51 25.97 -1.16
N ASN A 713 16.48 24.79 -0.55
CA ASN A 713 15.23 24.11 -0.23
C ASN A 713 14.48 24.82 0.90
N THR A 714 13.16 24.91 0.78
CA THR A 714 12.28 25.51 1.77
C THR A 714 11.28 24.48 2.28
N LEU A 715 11.30 24.24 3.59
CA LEU A 715 10.27 23.49 4.30
C LEU A 715 9.22 24.48 4.84
N VAL A 716 7.96 24.25 4.51
CA VAL A 716 6.80 24.95 5.09
C VAL A 716 5.95 23.95 5.86
N VAL A 717 5.55 24.31 7.08
CA VAL A 717 4.71 23.49 7.96
C VAL A 717 3.57 24.35 8.48
N PHE A 718 2.33 23.94 8.25
CA PHE A 718 1.19 24.46 8.98
C PHE A 718 0.94 23.56 10.19
N GLU A 719 1.03 24.13 11.40
CA GLU A 719 0.76 23.44 12.67
C GLU A 719 -0.55 23.91 13.28
N GLU A 720 -1.48 22.99 13.40
CA GLU A 720 -2.87 23.20 13.77
C GLU A 720 -3.06 23.24 15.29
N LYS A 721 -2.41 22.33 16.02
CA LYS A 721 -2.62 22.09 17.45
C LYS A 721 -1.54 22.76 18.32
N GLY A 722 -0.34 22.90 17.78
CA GLY A 722 0.85 23.36 18.48
C GLY A 722 1.85 22.22 18.72
N GLY A 723 3.12 22.50 18.44
CA GLY A 723 4.23 21.57 18.64
C GLY A 723 5.55 22.32 18.77
N ASP A 724 6.67 21.58 18.80
CA ASP A 724 8.02 22.14 18.81
C ASP A 724 8.70 21.95 17.44
N PRO A 725 8.66 22.95 16.55
CA PRO A 725 9.24 22.86 15.21
C PRO A 725 10.78 22.79 15.24
N THR A 726 11.43 23.21 16.34
CA THR A 726 12.89 23.15 16.46
C THR A 726 13.45 21.73 16.57
N LYS A 727 12.58 20.75 16.85
CA LYS A 727 12.93 19.32 16.98
C LYS A 727 12.63 18.51 15.71
N ILE A 728 12.05 19.13 14.68
CA ILE A 728 11.86 18.47 13.39
C ILE A 728 13.23 18.11 12.82
N THR A 729 13.37 16.89 12.34
CA THR A 729 14.59 16.41 11.67
C THR A 729 14.22 15.63 10.41
N PHE A 730 15.13 15.59 9.44
CA PHE A 730 15.05 14.55 8.42
C PHE A 730 15.57 13.24 9.01
N SER A 731 15.18 12.13 8.42
CA SER A 731 15.69 10.81 8.76
C SER A 731 15.88 9.98 7.51
N ARG A 732 17.08 9.42 7.34
CA ARG A 732 17.35 8.46 6.27
C ARG A 732 16.84 7.09 6.66
N ARG A 733 16.16 6.43 5.74
CA ARG A 733 15.64 5.08 5.91
C ARG A 733 16.67 4.06 5.42
N VAL A 734 17.28 3.34 6.34
CA VAL A 734 18.47 2.53 6.08
C VAL A 734 18.29 1.11 6.61
N VAL A 735 18.71 0.10 5.85
CA VAL A 735 18.87 -1.26 6.39
C VAL A 735 20.13 -1.27 7.26
N SER A 736 19.93 -1.52 8.55
CA SER A 736 20.98 -1.47 9.57
C SER A 736 21.50 -2.84 9.97
N SER A 737 20.64 -3.86 9.95
CA SER A 737 21.04 -5.24 10.24
C SER A 737 20.25 -6.24 9.40
N VAL A 738 20.81 -7.42 9.23
CA VAL A 738 20.23 -8.56 8.51
C VAL A 738 20.25 -9.79 9.40
N CYS A 739 19.21 -10.60 9.31
CA CYS A 739 19.03 -11.82 10.10
C CYS A 739 18.66 -13.00 9.23
N SER A 740 18.94 -14.21 9.67
CA SER A 740 18.47 -15.44 9.03
C SER A 740 18.14 -16.50 10.08
N PHE A 741 17.20 -17.39 9.77
CA PHE A 741 16.77 -18.51 10.62
C PHE A 741 16.37 -19.67 9.71
N VAL A 742 17.31 -20.59 9.43
CA VAL A 742 17.11 -21.67 8.43
C VAL A 742 17.38 -23.02 9.09
N SER A 743 16.47 -23.98 8.89
CA SER A 743 16.63 -25.35 9.38
C SER A 743 17.17 -26.29 8.30
N GLU A 744 17.88 -27.35 8.69
CA GLU A 744 18.56 -28.29 7.78
C GLU A 744 17.61 -29.05 6.83
N HIS A 745 16.33 -29.15 7.18
CA HIS A 745 15.29 -29.79 6.35
C HIS A 745 14.55 -28.81 5.41
N TYR A 746 15.03 -27.57 5.27
CA TYR A 746 14.44 -26.61 4.34
C TYR A 746 14.86 -26.93 2.89
N PRO A 747 13.97 -26.79 1.88
CA PRO A 747 14.26 -27.07 0.48
C PRO A 747 15.45 -26.27 -0.07
N SER A 748 16.52 -26.90 -0.51
CA SER A 748 17.80 -26.25 -0.84
C SER A 748 18.13 -26.19 -2.33
N ILE A 749 17.12 -26.41 -3.17
CA ILE A 749 17.28 -26.53 -4.62
C ILE A 749 17.50 -25.15 -5.23
N ASP A 750 18.58 -25.02 -6.00
CA ASP A 750 18.79 -23.84 -6.84
C ASP A 750 17.80 -23.89 -8.02
N LEU A 751 16.79 -23.01 -7.97
CA LEU A 751 15.74 -22.92 -8.97
C LEU A 751 16.27 -22.44 -10.34
N GLU A 752 17.42 -21.75 -10.39
CA GLU A 752 18.00 -21.26 -11.64
C GLU A 752 18.74 -22.36 -12.41
N SER A 753 19.28 -23.36 -11.70
CA SER A 753 19.93 -24.52 -12.29
C SER A 753 19.06 -25.79 -12.30
N TRP A 754 17.76 -25.66 -12.03
CA TRP A 754 16.87 -26.82 -11.94
C TRP A 754 16.72 -27.52 -13.30
N ASP A 755 17.25 -28.73 -13.40
CA ASP A 755 17.06 -29.62 -14.55
C ASP A 755 16.21 -30.84 -14.14
N LYS A 756 15.16 -31.11 -14.91
CA LYS A 756 14.29 -32.29 -14.77
C LYS A 756 15.06 -33.62 -14.91
N SER A 757 16.26 -33.59 -15.48
CA SER A 757 17.14 -34.75 -15.63
C SER A 757 17.96 -35.10 -14.38
N ILE A 758 17.94 -34.26 -13.34
CA ILE A 758 18.65 -34.52 -12.08
C ILE A 758 17.96 -35.68 -11.34
N THR A 759 18.49 -36.89 -11.55
CA THR A 759 18.04 -38.14 -10.92
C THR A 759 18.60 -38.36 -9.51
N ASN A 760 19.42 -37.43 -9.00
CA ASN A 760 20.12 -37.63 -7.74
C ASN A 760 19.20 -37.28 -6.55
N ASP A 761 18.97 -38.24 -5.66
CA ASP A 761 18.40 -38.06 -4.30
C ASP A 761 19.30 -37.19 -3.38
N ALA A 762 20.33 -36.52 -3.92
CA ALA A 762 21.20 -35.62 -3.18
C ALA A 762 20.49 -34.28 -2.97
N THR A 763 19.68 -34.20 -1.90
CA THR A 763 19.22 -32.92 -1.36
C THR A 763 20.46 -32.06 -1.11
N ALA A 764 20.57 -30.91 -1.79
CA ALA A 764 21.60 -29.94 -1.48
C ALA A 764 21.51 -29.56 0.01
N ALA A 765 22.59 -29.09 0.60
CA ALA A 765 22.54 -28.60 1.97
C ALA A 765 21.64 -27.36 2.06
N ALA A 766 20.81 -27.24 3.10
CA ALA A 766 20.20 -25.95 3.42
C ALA A 766 21.30 -24.91 3.68
N LYS A 767 21.10 -23.67 3.22
CA LYS A 767 22.08 -22.59 3.34
C LYS A 767 21.44 -21.36 3.94
N VAL A 768 22.15 -20.71 4.84
CA VAL A 768 21.89 -19.31 5.21
C VAL A 768 22.54 -18.41 4.17
N GLN A 769 21.78 -17.47 3.61
CA GLN A 769 22.29 -16.44 2.71
C GLN A 769 22.05 -15.07 3.34
N LEU A 770 23.10 -14.25 3.41
CA LEU A 770 23.03 -12.88 3.91
C LEU A 770 23.62 -11.93 2.87
N SER A 771 23.00 -10.76 2.73
CA SER A 771 23.38 -9.71 1.81
C SER A 771 23.01 -8.34 2.39
N CYS A 772 23.98 -7.44 2.43
CA CYS A 772 23.77 -6.04 2.79
C CYS A 772 23.38 -5.21 1.57
N PRO A 773 22.71 -4.04 1.76
CA PRO A 773 22.43 -3.12 0.66
C PRO A 773 23.69 -2.76 -0.15
N LYS A 774 23.48 -2.38 -1.41
CA LYS A 774 24.56 -1.94 -2.30
C LYS A 774 25.41 -0.85 -1.63
N GLY A 775 26.74 -1.03 -1.67
CA GLY A 775 27.70 -0.09 -1.08
C GLY A 775 27.99 -0.32 0.40
N LYS A 776 27.34 -1.31 1.05
CA LYS A 776 27.60 -1.71 2.43
C LYS A 776 28.14 -3.12 2.52
N ASN A 777 28.90 -3.40 3.57
CA ASN A 777 29.38 -4.73 3.90
C ASN A 777 28.83 -5.19 5.25
N ILE A 778 28.84 -6.51 5.45
CA ILE A 778 28.61 -7.09 6.77
C ILE A 778 29.78 -6.69 7.67
N SER A 779 29.51 -5.81 8.62
CA SER A 779 30.54 -5.18 9.44
C SER A 779 30.75 -5.86 10.79
N SER A 780 29.74 -6.59 11.28
CA SER A 780 29.88 -7.46 12.45
C SER A 780 28.80 -8.54 12.47
N VAL A 781 29.10 -9.69 13.09
CA VAL A 781 28.12 -10.75 13.38
C VAL A 781 27.76 -10.66 14.87
N LYS A 782 26.53 -10.27 15.20
CA LYS A 782 26.07 -10.11 16.59
C LYS A 782 25.69 -11.42 17.24
N PHE A 783 25.14 -12.33 16.44
CA PHE A 783 24.65 -13.60 16.92
C PHE A 783 24.82 -14.66 15.84
N ALA A 784 25.24 -15.85 16.25
CA ALA A 784 25.20 -17.05 15.43
C ALA A 784 25.00 -18.28 16.32
N SER A 785 24.03 -19.13 15.98
CA SER A 785 23.80 -20.39 16.69
C SER A 785 23.25 -21.45 15.75
N LEU A 786 24.03 -22.51 15.52
CA LEU A 786 23.59 -23.76 14.92
C LEU A 786 23.14 -24.73 16.03
N GLY A 787 21.91 -25.21 15.99
CA GLY A 787 21.34 -26.10 17.00
C GLY A 787 19.82 -25.93 17.07
N ASN A 788 19.26 -25.61 18.23
CA ASN A 788 17.84 -25.27 18.39
C ASN A 788 17.61 -23.83 18.90
N PRO A 789 18.17 -22.79 18.24
CA PRO A 789 17.95 -21.41 18.64
C PRO A 789 16.46 -21.04 18.61
N SER A 790 16.10 -20.01 19.37
CA SER A 790 14.74 -19.46 19.44
C SER A 790 14.76 -17.94 19.33
N GLY A 791 13.58 -17.32 19.20
CA GLY A 791 13.42 -15.87 19.09
C GLY A 791 13.26 -15.40 17.65
N THR A 792 13.18 -14.07 17.49
CA THR A 792 13.07 -13.39 16.19
C THR A 792 14.30 -12.51 15.97
N CYS A 793 14.45 -11.94 14.78
CA CYS A 793 15.56 -11.02 14.47
C CYS A 793 15.71 -9.93 15.56
N ARG A 794 16.94 -9.70 16.04
CA ARG A 794 17.31 -8.87 17.21
C ARG A 794 16.94 -9.41 18.60
N SER A 795 16.34 -10.58 18.68
CA SER A 795 15.97 -11.22 19.95
C SER A 795 16.34 -12.71 19.99
N TYR A 796 17.25 -13.14 19.13
CA TYR A 796 17.68 -14.53 19.08
C TYR A 796 18.36 -14.97 20.37
N GLN A 797 18.07 -16.21 20.77
CA GLN A 797 18.63 -16.84 21.95
C GLN A 797 19.20 -18.20 21.58
N LYS A 798 20.31 -18.57 22.25
CA LYS A 798 20.85 -19.93 22.14
C LYS A 798 19.86 -20.90 22.78
N GLY A 799 19.59 -22.00 22.09
CA GLY A 799 18.75 -23.06 22.64
C GLY A 799 19.54 -23.99 23.58
N SER A 800 18.89 -25.07 24.00
CA SER A 800 19.52 -26.11 24.84
C SER A 800 20.64 -26.86 24.12
N CYS A 801 20.66 -26.84 22.79
CA CYS A 801 21.73 -27.36 21.96
C CYS A 801 22.31 -26.26 21.06
N HIS A 802 23.62 -26.10 21.10
CA HIS A 802 24.34 -25.06 20.39
C HIS A 802 25.74 -25.53 20.01
N HIS A 803 26.09 -25.35 18.74
CA HIS A 803 27.43 -25.61 18.25
C HIS A 803 28.38 -24.44 18.64
N PRO A 804 29.45 -24.66 19.43
CA PRO A 804 30.30 -23.57 19.95
C PRO A 804 31.01 -22.76 18.86
N ASN A 805 31.35 -23.39 17.73
CA ASN A 805 31.97 -22.71 16.58
C ASN A 805 31.01 -21.89 15.71
N SER A 806 29.73 -21.75 16.09
CA SER A 806 28.73 -21.12 15.22
C SER A 806 29.14 -19.71 14.78
N LEU A 807 29.65 -18.91 15.71
CA LEU A 807 30.08 -17.54 15.45
C LEU A 807 31.29 -17.48 14.53
N SER A 808 32.35 -18.24 14.83
CA SER A 808 33.60 -18.20 14.05
C SER A 808 33.40 -18.69 12.61
N VAL A 809 32.53 -19.68 12.40
CA VAL A 809 32.19 -20.17 11.04
C VAL A 809 31.50 -19.08 10.23
N VAL A 810 30.51 -18.40 10.83
CA VAL A 810 29.77 -17.33 10.15
C VAL A 810 30.65 -16.12 9.91
N GLU A 811 31.44 -15.68 10.90
CA GLU A 811 32.38 -14.55 10.73
C GLU A 811 33.38 -14.81 9.62
N LYS A 812 33.95 -16.03 9.55
CA LYS A 812 34.87 -16.42 8.49
C LYS A 812 34.25 -16.33 7.09
N ALA A 813 32.95 -16.62 6.96
CA ALA A 813 32.25 -16.60 5.69
C ALA A 813 31.72 -15.22 5.31
N CYS A 814 31.34 -14.40 6.28
CA CYS A 814 30.50 -13.22 6.07
C CYS A 814 31.17 -11.88 6.39
N LEU A 815 32.15 -11.83 7.28
CA LEU A 815 32.70 -10.55 7.72
C LEU A 815 33.43 -9.83 6.57
N ASN A 816 33.19 -8.53 6.42
CA ASN A 816 33.74 -7.65 5.38
C ASN A 816 33.34 -8.00 3.94
N THR A 817 32.29 -8.81 3.74
CA THR A 817 31.71 -9.06 2.42
C THR A 817 30.35 -8.38 2.29
N ASN A 818 29.95 -8.04 1.07
CA ASN A 818 28.59 -7.53 0.81
C ASN A 818 27.55 -8.65 0.94
N SER A 819 27.91 -9.87 0.57
CA SER A 819 27.07 -11.05 0.68
C SER A 819 27.87 -12.30 0.99
N CYS A 820 27.24 -13.27 1.65
CA CYS A 820 27.83 -14.56 1.99
C CYS A 820 26.77 -15.68 2.02
N ALA A 821 27.24 -16.93 1.99
CA ALA A 821 26.41 -18.10 2.23
C ALA A 821 27.10 -19.07 3.20
N VAL A 822 26.33 -19.67 4.10
CA VAL A 822 26.80 -20.66 5.07
C VAL A 822 25.94 -21.91 4.96
N SER A 823 26.55 -23.03 4.56
CA SER A 823 25.90 -24.34 4.44
C SER A 823 25.75 -25.01 5.80
N LEU A 824 24.59 -25.60 6.06
CA LEU A 824 24.29 -26.30 7.31
C LEU A 824 24.86 -27.73 7.35
N SER A 825 25.27 -28.30 6.21
CA SER A 825 25.83 -29.65 6.14
C SER A 825 27.35 -29.70 5.97
N ASP A 826 28.02 -28.55 5.81
CA ASP A 826 29.46 -28.53 5.58
C ASP A 826 30.18 -28.82 6.91
N GLY A 827 31.19 -29.70 6.88
CA GLY A 827 32.05 -30.02 8.03
C GLY A 827 32.84 -28.83 8.61
N GLY A 828 32.53 -27.60 8.18
CA GLY A 828 33.07 -26.36 8.72
C GLY A 828 32.65 -26.07 10.16
N PHE A 829 31.52 -26.61 10.63
CA PHE A 829 31.16 -26.54 12.05
C PHE A 829 31.97 -27.55 12.89
N GLY A 830 32.24 -28.74 12.36
CA GLY A 830 32.97 -29.81 13.05
C GLY A 830 32.10 -31.06 13.25
N GLU A 831 32.38 -31.83 14.31
CA GLU A 831 31.55 -32.98 14.68
C GLU A 831 30.13 -32.58 15.09
N ASP A 832 29.17 -33.49 14.91
CA ASP A 832 27.78 -33.23 15.29
C ASP A 832 27.61 -33.26 16.81
N LEU A 833 27.51 -32.06 17.40
CA LEU A 833 27.29 -31.87 18.83
C LEU A 833 25.80 -31.77 19.21
N CYS A 834 24.87 -31.91 18.25
CA CYS A 834 23.42 -31.85 18.46
C CYS A 834 22.68 -33.07 17.87
N PRO A 835 23.02 -34.32 18.28
CA PRO A 835 22.38 -35.50 17.74
C PRO A 835 20.89 -35.56 18.09
N GLY A 836 20.05 -35.92 17.13
CA GLY A 836 18.61 -36.08 17.31
C GLY A 836 17.80 -34.77 17.40
N VAL A 837 18.45 -33.62 17.18
CA VAL A 837 17.79 -32.32 17.11
C VAL A 837 17.82 -31.82 15.67
N THR A 838 16.69 -31.34 15.15
CA THR A 838 16.65 -30.64 13.85
C THR A 838 17.46 -29.35 13.94
N LYS A 839 18.61 -29.32 13.26
CA LYS A 839 19.53 -28.18 13.35
C LYS A 839 18.99 -26.99 12.59
N THR A 840 19.03 -25.86 13.26
CA THR A 840 18.69 -24.55 12.72
C THR A 840 19.84 -23.59 12.96
N LEU A 841 20.26 -22.89 11.91
CA LEU A 841 21.23 -21.81 11.98
C LEU A 841 20.49 -20.48 12.04
N ALA A 842 20.60 -19.81 13.19
CA ALA A 842 20.15 -18.43 13.36
C ALA A 842 21.35 -17.49 13.34
N VAL A 843 21.29 -16.42 12.54
CA VAL A 843 22.35 -15.42 12.39
C VAL A 843 21.77 -14.02 12.47
N GLU A 844 22.49 -13.10 13.12
CA GLU A 844 22.25 -11.66 13.09
C GLU A 844 23.57 -10.94 12.78
N ALA A 845 23.54 -10.02 11.81
CA ALA A 845 24.71 -9.27 11.38
C ALA A 845 24.37 -7.81 11.06
N ASP A 846 25.29 -6.89 11.35
CA ASP A 846 25.17 -5.47 11.04
C ASP A 846 25.65 -5.16 9.61
N CYS A 847 25.01 -4.19 8.97
CA CYS A 847 25.39 -3.66 7.67
C CYS A 847 25.83 -2.18 7.79
N SER A 848 27.09 -1.89 7.48
CA SER A 848 27.59 -0.50 7.41
C SER A 848 28.41 -0.20 6.16
#